data_AF-E0S0H2-F1
#
_entry.id   AF-E0S0H2-F1
#
_cell.length_a   1.000
_cell.length_b   1.000
_cell.length_c   1.000
_cell.angle_alpha   90.00
_cell.angle_beta   90.00
_cell.angle_gamma   90.00
#
_symmetry.space_group_name_H-M   'P 1'
#
loop_
_entity.id
_entity.type
_entity.pdbx_description
1 polymer ?
#
loop_
_entity_poly.entity_id
_entity_poly.type
_entity_poly.pdbx_seq_one_letter_code
_entity_poly.pdbx_strand_id
1 'polypeptide(L)'
;MQEEVKIGKVTLNFKHYSGVDLYSDGAIENDLLEIVKKYKKEEYSKVIEERGNWPILYHLSEQRSNIVEWIPMEKDAKVLEVGSGCGAITGMLAQKAGEVVACDLSRRRSEINATRNQDCDNVTIHIGNFRDVEPDLPKDFDYIFLIGVFEYAQGYIGTENPYEKFLRMMNRHLKKGGRIVIAIENRLGLKYLAGCAEDHLGSYFTGIEGYSSDSVAKTFTRNGLINIFKKCGMKEYHFYYPYPDYKLMTLLHSDYYLPGFGELQDNVRNYDRDRMVLFNEKHAYEDLVKDGMYPDFANSFEVIIGPGFDTIYSKYSNDRVDEFKIRTDIAISRTGRKIIKKFPLTEAAKEHVFGMRDAYAGLVEKYRGGDLEINDCQLDEKSGCAIFSFVNGVPLAALLDECLDKDDMDGFNALLNEYIRRISYKPDYPVSDYDLIFSNIMVNGPIWTIIDYEWTYGKCIPAREQVWRALYCYRLEDRKREKFDPKPVFDKLGLSEDEIKVLLDEEYAFQKYVTGSRKSMVEIWKEIGRKVIVPKEMVHPTQGARPDDCIQIYLDEGEGYSEDDSIFPEEQYDEKNTVSLDIRVDSKCKTIRIDPAFAPCMVTLLSATWNGEAFSDNVSDVSIHPVNGNWISDDSMIFNTDDPNIEFGLTSDKLSVQERNHLCVKMIMTLLPRNAAEAVVDSLNVEADIPQPKVSIIKKIGKKIAQKREERYYRDEEE
;
A
#
# COMPACT_ATOMS: atom_id res chain seq x y z
N MET A 1 46.86 -4.73 13.74
CA MET A 1 45.82 -3.73 14.05
C MET A 1 45.85 -3.54 15.56
N GLN A 2 45.62 -2.34 16.10
CA GLN A 2 45.37 -2.23 17.55
C GLN A 2 44.13 -3.08 17.88
N GLU A 3 44.17 -3.84 18.97
CA GLU A 3 43.06 -4.72 19.36
C GLU A 3 41.80 -3.91 19.69
N GLU A 4 41.97 -2.71 20.24
CA GLU A 4 40.89 -1.77 20.50
C GLU A 4 41.18 -0.39 19.92
N VAL A 5 40.16 0.25 19.36
CA VAL A 5 40.18 1.60 18.81
C VAL A 5 38.96 2.35 19.32
N LYS A 6 39.08 3.65 19.64
CA LYS A 6 37.93 4.48 20.00
C LYS A 6 37.55 5.45 18.89
N ILE A 7 36.25 5.58 18.64
CA ILE A 7 35.67 6.68 17.87
C ILE A 7 34.75 7.44 18.83
N GLY A 8 35.14 8.67 19.18
CA GLY A 8 34.58 9.36 20.35
C GLY A 8 34.77 8.52 21.61
N LYS A 9 33.67 8.21 22.30
CA LYS A 9 33.64 7.39 23.51
C LYS A 9 33.30 5.92 23.25
N VAL A 10 32.84 5.58 22.04
CA VAL A 10 32.53 4.20 21.66
C VAL A 10 33.82 3.42 21.42
N THR A 11 33.86 2.20 21.94
CA THR A 11 35.01 1.30 21.77
C THR A 11 34.74 0.29 20.66
N LEU A 12 35.67 0.17 19.71
CA LEU A 12 35.69 -0.84 18.66
C LEU A 12 36.73 -1.90 19.02
N ASN A 13 36.34 -3.16 19.14
CA ASN A 13 37.20 -4.29 19.46
C ASN A 13 37.40 -5.18 18.22
N PHE A 14 38.64 -5.25 17.74
CA PHE A 14 39.07 -5.95 16.53
C PHE A 14 39.72 -7.32 16.81
N LYS A 15 39.67 -7.83 18.04
CA LYS A 15 40.34 -9.08 18.46
C LYS A 15 40.04 -10.26 17.51
N HIS A 16 38.80 -10.36 17.05
CA HIS A 16 38.31 -11.43 16.17
C HIS A 16 38.04 -10.97 14.73
N TYR A 17 38.51 -9.79 14.35
CA TYR A 17 38.36 -9.30 12.99
C TYR A 17 39.40 -9.95 12.08
N SER A 18 38.92 -10.72 11.09
CA SER A 18 39.77 -11.43 10.12
C SER A 18 40.55 -10.51 9.17
N GLY A 19 40.25 -9.21 9.18
CA GLY A 19 40.80 -8.23 8.24
C GLY A 19 39.89 -7.96 7.03
N VAL A 20 38.82 -8.72 6.86
CA VAL A 20 37.85 -8.60 5.76
C VAL A 20 36.43 -8.50 6.31
N ASP A 21 35.64 -7.57 5.77
CA ASP A 21 34.21 -7.45 6.07
C ASP A 21 33.46 -8.69 5.55
N LEU A 22 32.76 -9.40 6.44
CA LEU A 22 32.01 -10.62 6.09
C LEU A 22 30.58 -10.32 5.60
N TYR A 23 30.17 -9.04 5.64
CA TYR A 23 28.89 -8.54 5.17
C TYR A 23 29.04 -7.08 4.70
N SER A 24 28.34 -6.68 3.63
CA SER A 24 28.26 -5.28 3.21
C SER A 24 26.98 -5.03 2.40
N ASP A 25 26.35 -3.87 2.61
CA ASP A 25 25.27 -3.34 1.77
C ASP A 25 25.82 -2.63 0.50
N GLY A 26 27.13 -2.70 0.26
CA GLY A 26 27.80 -2.15 -0.91
C GLY A 26 28.24 -0.69 -0.76
N ALA A 27 28.35 0.02 -1.87
CA ALA A 27 28.95 1.36 -1.93
C ALA A 27 28.22 2.41 -1.06
N ILE A 28 26.94 2.18 -0.77
CA ILE A 28 26.10 3.09 0.03
C ILE A 28 26.62 3.29 1.46
N GLU A 29 27.40 2.34 2.00
CA GLU A 29 28.02 2.47 3.31
C GLU A 29 29.06 3.61 3.35
N ASN A 30 29.67 3.95 2.21
CA ASN A 30 30.57 5.10 2.13
C ASN A 30 29.78 6.42 2.28
N ASP A 31 28.62 6.51 1.62
CA ASP A 31 27.75 7.67 1.71
C ASP A 31 27.21 7.82 3.14
N LEU A 32 26.80 6.72 3.77
CA LEU A 32 26.37 6.71 5.17
C LEU A 32 27.49 7.19 6.10
N LEU A 33 28.72 6.72 5.91
CA LEU A 33 29.86 7.16 6.72
C LEU A 33 30.12 8.67 6.59
N GLU A 34 30.03 9.21 5.37
CA GLU A 34 30.17 10.64 5.14
C GLU A 34 29.01 11.44 5.76
N ILE A 35 27.77 10.91 5.69
CA ILE A 35 26.61 11.55 6.31
C ILE A 35 26.79 11.63 7.82
N VAL A 36 27.13 10.52 8.50
CA VAL A 36 27.23 10.52 9.97
C VAL A 36 28.41 11.34 10.50
N LYS A 37 29.44 11.59 9.67
CA LYS A 37 30.54 12.50 10.01
C LYS A 37 30.18 13.97 9.83
N LYS A 38 29.35 14.28 8.82
CA LYS A 38 29.06 15.65 8.41
C LYS A 38 27.84 16.25 9.13
N TYR A 39 26.82 15.45 9.38
CA TYR A 39 25.54 15.88 9.92
C TYR A 39 25.34 15.37 11.34
N LYS A 40 24.68 16.16 12.19
CA LYS A 40 24.22 15.69 13.49
C LYS A 40 22.96 14.83 13.36
N LYS A 41 22.63 14.06 14.40
CA LYS A 41 21.47 13.16 14.40
C LYS A 41 20.16 13.89 14.09
N GLU A 42 20.00 15.10 14.64
CA GLU A 42 18.82 15.93 14.47
C GLU A 42 18.60 16.36 13.00
N GLU A 43 19.67 16.32 12.19
CA GLU A 43 19.65 16.69 10.77
C GLU A 43 19.41 15.49 9.84
N TYR A 44 19.49 14.25 10.32
CA TYR A 44 19.34 13.04 9.48
C TYR A 44 17.98 13.00 8.80
N SER A 45 16.96 13.40 9.53
CA SER A 45 15.60 13.59 9.06
C SER A 45 15.55 14.42 7.78
N LYS A 46 16.28 15.54 7.71
CA LYS A 46 16.36 16.39 6.51
C LYS A 46 17.13 15.69 5.38
N VAL A 47 18.24 15.01 5.71
CA VAL A 47 19.04 14.26 4.74
C VAL A 47 18.21 13.15 4.09
N ILE A 48 17.37 12.44 4.85
CA ILE A 48 16.49 11.39 4.35
C ILE A 48 15.52 11.96 3.30
N GLU A 49 14.89 13.09 3.60
CA GLU A 49 13.93 13.76 2.70
C GLU A 49 14.58 14.35 1.45
N GLU A 50 15.82 14.84 1.55
CA GLU A 50 16.55 15.38 0.40
C GLU A 50 17.08 14.28 -0.52
N ARG A 51 17.44 13.12 0.05
CA ARG A 51 18.05 12.03 -0.69
C ARG A 51 17.05 11.06 -1.30
N GLY A 52 15.87 10.89 -0.69
CA GLY A 52 14.83 9.99 -1.18
C GLY A 52 15.36 8.58 -1.47
N ASN A 53 16.15 8.00 -0.56
CA ASN A 53 16.87 6.76 -0.79
C ASN A 53 16.61 5.74 0.34
N TRP A 54 16.22 4.51 -0.01
CA TRP A 54 15.86 3.48 0.97
C TRP A 54 16.99 3.14 1.96
N PRO A 55 18.21 2.76 1.55
CA PRO A 55 19.28 2.53 2.50
C PRO A 55 19.54 3.68 3.48
N ILE A 56 19.46 4.93 3.01
CA ILE A 56 19.62 6.12 3.88
C ILE A 56 18.47 6.20 4.88
N LEU A 57 17.22 6.07 4.44
CA LEU A 57 16.05 6.00 5.32
C LEU A 57 16.19 4.86 6.35
N TYR A 58 16.52 3.66 5.89
CA TYR A 58 16.62 2.45 6.71
C TYR A 58 17.70 2.57 7.79
N HIS A 59 18.88 3.09 7.46
CA HIS A 59 19.99 3.15 8.42
C HIS A 59 19.94 4.39 9.32
N LEU A 60 19.33 5.50 8.89
CA LEU A 60 19.35 6.77 9.64
C LEU A 60 18.05 7.13 10.35
N SER A 61 16.89 6.56 9.96
CA SER A 61 15.61 6.90 10.57
C SER A 61 15.57 6.55 12.06
N GLU A 62 15.13 7.50 12.88
CA GLU A 62 14.88 7.29 14.32
C GLU A 62 13.76 6.27 14.57
N GLN A 63 12.82 6.11 13.62
CA GLN A 63 11.72 5.14 13.72
C GLN A 63 12.22 3.70 13.86
N ARG A 64 13.44 3.39 13.39
CA ARG A 64 14.10 2.09 13.61
C ARG A 64 14.22 1.74 15.09
N SER A 65 14.38 2.75 15.95
CA SER A 65 14.57 2.55 17.38
C SER A 65 13.28 2.20 18.12
N ASN A 66 12.11 2.45 17.50
CA ASN A 66 10.80 2.16 18.10
C ASN A 66 10.68 0.70 18.52
N ILE A 67 11.31 -0.22 17.78
CA ILE A 67 11.27 -1.67 18.06
C ILE A 67 11.87 -2.02 19.43
N VAL A 68 12.78 -1.20 20.00
CA VAL A 68 13.36 -1.43 21.34
C VAL A 68 12.98 -0.36 22.37
N GLU A 69 12.49 0.81 21.92
CA GLU A 69 12.23 1.95 22.81
C GLU A 69 11.11 1.63 23.82
N TRP A 70 10.09 0.87 23.43
CA TRP A 70 8.98 0.49 24.32
C TRP A 70 9.39 -0.49 25.43
N ILE A 71 10.49 -1.22 25.25
CA ILE A 71 10.93 -2.26 26.18
C ILE A 71 11.45 -1.61 27.46
N PRO A 72 10.88 -1.92 28.64
CA PRO A 72 11.39 -1.40 29.90
C PRO A 72 12.74 -2.05 30.24
N MET A 73 13.72 -1.23 30.62
CA MET A 73 15.05 -1.65 31.06
C MET A 73 15.45 -0.87 32.30
N GLU A 74 16.15 -1.52 33.22
CA GLU A 74 16.81 -0.85 34.34
C GLU A 74 18.09 -0.16 33.86
N LYS A 75 18.46 0.97 34.47
CA LYS A 75 19.61 1.78 34.05
C LYS A 75 20.97 1.09 34.18
N ASP A 76 21.04 0.02 34.95
CA ASP A 76 22.23 -0.81 35.14
C ASP A 76 22.18 -2.11 34.31
N ALA A 77 21.15 -2.29 33.47
CA ALA A 77 21.01 -3.48 32.64
C ALA A 77 22.19 -3.64 31.69
N LYS A 78 22.60 -4.89 31.48
CA LYS A 78 23.62 -5.27 30.52
C LYS A 78 23.01 -5.88 29.27
N VAL A 79 23.33 -5.31 28.12
CA VAL A 79 22.70 -5.64 26.84
C VAL A 79 23.70 -6.20 25.84
N LEU A 80 23.31 -7.28 25.15
CA LEU A 80 24.00 -7.80 23.98
C LEU A 80 23.18 -7.47 22.71
N GLU A 81 23.76 -6.76 21.76
CA GLU A 81 23.18 -6.51 20.43
C GLU A 81 23.96 -7.29 19.37
N VAL A 82 23.38 -8.35 18.80
CA VAL A 82 24.03 -9.10 17.72
C VAL A 82 23.55 -8.55 16.37
N GLY A 83 24.49 -8.21 15.49
CA GLY A 83 24.25 -7.58 14.19
C GLY A 83 23.85 -6.10 14.30
N SER A 84 24.64 -5.35 15.07
CA SER A 84 24.37 -3.92 15.36
C SER A 84 24.38 -3.00 14.12
N GLY A 85 24.95 -3.46 13.01
CA GLY A 85 24.95 -2.77 11.73
C GLY A 85 25.48 -1.34 11.83
N CYS A 86 24.78 -0.41 11.18
CA CYS A 86 25.11 1.01 11.20
C CYS A 86 24.60 1.74 12.47
N GLY A 87 24.18 1.03 13.51
CA GLY A 87 23.88 1.59 14.83
C GLY A 87 22.54 2.30 15.01
N ALA A 88 21.54 1.96 14.19
CA ALA A 88 20.20 2.56 14.27
C ALA A 88 19.50 2.29 15.60
N ILE A 89 19.79 1.14 16.20
CA ILE A 89 19.20 0.68 17.46
C ILE A 89 20.17 0.86 18.63
N THR A 90 21.48 0.67 18.41
CA THR A 90 22.54 0.81 19.42
C THR A 90 22.43 2.07 20.28
N GLY A 91 22.15 3.22 19.67
CA GLY A 91 22.02 4.48 20.41
C GLY A 91 20.86 4.48 21.41
N MET A 92 19.73 3.88 21.06
CA MET A 92 18.57 3.75 21.96
C MET A 92 18.86 2.77 23.10
N LEU A 93 19.51 1.64 22.80
CA LEU A 93 19.95 0.70 23.82
C LEU A 93 20.92 1.36 24.81
N ALA A 94 21.87 2.16 24.31
CA ALA A 94 22.84 2.87 25.12
C ALA A 94 22.20 3.93 26.04
N GLN A 95 21.09 4.55 25.63
CA GLN A 95 20.35 5.47 26.48
C GLN A 95 19.61 4.77 27.63
N LYS A 96 19.17 3.52 27.41
CA LYS A 96 18.32 2.77 28.36
C LYS A 96 19.12 1.88 29.30
N ALA A 97 20.29 1.39 28.88
CA ALA A 97 21.08 0.38 29.58
C ALA A 97 22.38 0.94 30.19
N GLY A 98 22.93 0.22 31.16
CA GLY A 98 24.20 0.57 31.81
C GLY A 98 25.41 0.19 30.96
N GLU A 99 25.29 -0.87 30.16
CA GLU A 99 26.34 -1.39 29.28
C GLU A 99 25.71 -2.01 28.03
N VAL A 100 26.24 -1.66 26.85
CA VAL A 100 25.87 -2.24 25.57
C VAL A 100 27.11 -2.87 24.93
N VAL A 101 27.05 -4.20 24.78
CA VAL A 101 28.00 -4.97 24.00
C VAL A 101 27.36 -5.30 22.66
N ALA A 102 27.91 -4.76 21.59
CA ALA A 102 27.44 -4.99 20.23
C ALA A 102 28.39 -5.93 19.48
N CYS A 103 27.89 -6.65 18.48
CA CYS A 103 28.68 -7.46 17.57
C CYS A 103 28.25 -7.18 16.12
N ASP A 104 29.20 -6.99 15.21
CA ASP A 104 28.91 -6.89 13.77
C ASP A 104 30.00 -7.55 12.90
N LEU A 105 29.59 -7.98 11.71
CA LEU A 105 30.45 -8.66 10.73
C LEU A 105 31.30 -7.68 9.91
N SER A 106 30.98 -6.39 9.94
CA SER A 106 31.59 -5.35 9.12
C SER A 106 32.25 -4.28 9.97
N ARG A 107 33.54 -4.03 9.69
CA ARG A 107 34.27 -2.88 10.21
C ARG A 107 33.61 -1.59 9.76
N ARG A 108 33.22 -1.46 8.49
CA ARG A 108 32.67 -0.21 7.96
C ARG A 108 31.36 0.18 8.64
N ARG A 109 30.45 -0.78 8.80
CA ARG A 109 29.18 -0.55 9.51
C ARG A 109 29.43 -0.21 10.99
N SER A 110 30.40 -0.88 11.62
CA SER A 110 30.83 -0.58 12.98
C SER A 110 31.42 0.83 13.13
N GLU A 111 32.20 1.30 12.15
CA GLU A 111 32.72 2.68 12.13
C GLU A 111 31.59 3.71 11.97
N ILE A 112 30.57 3.43 11.14
CA ILE A 112 29.36 4.26 11.02
C ILE A 112 28.62 4.30 12.36
N ASN A 113 28.41 3.13 13.00
CA ASN A 113 27.76 3.00 14.30
C ASN A 113 28.51 3.80 15.38
N ALA A 114 29.82 3.61 15.50
CA ALA A 114 30.61 4.31 16.49
C ALA A 114 30.67 5.82 16.23
N THR A 115 30.68 6.26 14.96
CA THR A 115 30.66 7.69 14.63
C THR A 115 29.32 8.33 14.99
N ARG A 116 28.20 7.72 14.61
CA ARG A 116 26.87 8.28 14.94
C ARG A 116 26.61 8.27 16.45
N ASN A 117 27.11 7.26 17.18
CA ASN A 117 26.87 7.08 18.61
C ASN A 117 28.09 7.50 19.46
N GLN A 118 28.97 8.34 18.90
CA GLN A 118 30.26 8.69 19.48
C GLN A 118 30.20 9.29 20.90
N ASP A 119 29.05 9.80 21.34
CA ASP A 119 28.87 10.38 22.68
C ASP A 119 28.55 9.34 23.77
N CYS A 120 28.19 8.11 23.37
CA CYS A 120 27.88 6.99 24.27
C CYS A 120 29.17 6.35 24.79
N ASP A 121 29.41 6.43 26.10
CA ASP A 121 30.60 5.87 26.77
C ASP A 121 30.41 4.42 27.26
N ASN A 122 29.19 3.90 27.16
CA ASN A 122 28.79 2.57 27.59
C ASN A 122 28.64 1.57 26.42
N VAL A 123 29.20 1.87 25.23
CA VAL A 123 29.09 1.02 24.04
C VAL A 123 30.44 0.43 23.66
N THR A 124 30.49 -0.90 23.52
CA THR A 124 31.62 -1.64 22.92
C THR A 124 31.13 -2.49 21.77
N ILE A 125 31.70 -2.30 20.58
CA ILE A 125 31.35 -3.05 19.36
C ILE A 125 32.48 -4.03 19.05
N HIS A 126 32.20 -5.33 19.09
CA HIS A 126 33.10 -6.38 18.64
C HIS A 126 32.92 -6.63 17.14
N ILE A 127 34.01 -6.56 16.39
CA ILE A 127 33.99 -6.80 14.95
C ILE A 127 34.49 -8.22 14.68
N GLY A 128 33.62 -9.07 14.12
CA GLY A 128 33.93 -10.47 13.83
C GLY A 128 32.69 -11.34 13.69
N ASN A 129 32.88 -12.59 13.27
CA ASN A 129 31.79 -13.56 13.29
C ASN A 129 31.41 -13.87 14.74
N PHE A 130 30.11 -13.85 15.04
CA PHE A 130 29.62 -14.06 16.39
C PHE A 130 30.11 -15.39 17.02
N ARG A 131 30.34 -16.44 16.22
CA ARG A 131 30.90 -17.72 16.71
C ARG A 131 32.30 -17.58 17.30
N ASP A 132 33.09 -16.65 16.77
CA ASP A 132 34.47 -16.41 17.20
C ASP A 132 34.50 -15.41 18.37
N VAL A 133 33.55 -14.46 18.39
CA VAL A 133 33.40 -13.44 19.44
C VAL A 133 32.77 -14.01 20.72
N GLU A 134 31.73 -14.83 20.63
CA GLU A 134 30.94 -15.28 21.79
C GLU A 134 31.71 -15.97 22.91
N PRO A 135 32.77 -16.77 22.67
CA PRO A 135 33.50 -17.41 23.75
C PRO A 135 34.13 -16.43 24.75
N ASP A 136 34.41 -15.21 24.30
CA ASP A 136 34.97 -14.13 25.13
C ASP A 136 33.90 -13.25 25.79
N LEU A 137 32.63 -13.40 25.40
CA LEU A 137 31.56 -12.56 25.90
C LEU A 137 31.09 -12.97 27.30
N PRO A 138 30.62 -12.00 28.12
CA PRO A 138 30.02 -12.26 29.43
C PRO A 138 28.82 -13.21 29.37
N LYS A 139 28.47 -13.82 30.51
CA LYS A 139 27.37 -14.80 30.61
C LYS A 139 26.21 -14.34 31.50
N ASP A 140 26.05 -13.03 31.62
CA ASP A 140 25.18 -12.37 32.57
C ASP A 140 24.38 -11.22 31.97
N PHE A 141 24.09 -11.27 30.66
CA PHE A 141 23.28 -10.25 29.99
C PHE A 141 21.83 -10.30 30.47
N ASP A 142 21.26 -9.14 30.78
CA ASP A 142 19.83 -8.98 31.11
C ASP A 142 18.97 -9.03 29.84
N TYR A 143 19.48 -8.50 28.72
CA TYR A 143 18.80 -8.52 27.42
C TYR A 143 19.77 -8.92 26.30
N ILE A 144 19.27 -9.72 25.36
CA ILE A 144 19.97 -10.06 24.13
C ILE A 144 19.05 -9.75 22.94
N PHE A 145 19.50 -8.91 22.02
CA PHE A 145 18.74 -8.45 20.86
C PHE A 145 19.23 -9.12 19.57
N LEU A 146 18.30 -9.72 18.84
CA LEU A 146 18.45 -10.31 17.51
C LEU A 146 17.43 -9.66 16.55
N ILE A 147 17.71 -8.43 16.12
CA ILE A 147 16.79 -7.63 15.31
C ILE A 147 17.26 -7.64 13.84
N GLY A 148 16.55 -8.36 12.96
CA GLY A 148 16.93 -8.55 11.56
C GLY A 148 18.24 -9.33 11.37
N VAL A 149 18.43 -10.37 12.18
CA VAL A 149 19.67 -11.18 12.21
C VAL A 149 19.39 -12.68 12.33
N PHE A 150 18.35 -13.08 13.07
CA PHE A 150 18.07 -14.49 13.33
C PHE A 150 17.83 -15.30 12.06
N GLU A 151 17.21 -14.69 11.05
CA GLU A 151 16.91 -15.25 9.72
C GLU A 151 18.15 -15.68 8.94
N TYR A 152 19.29 -15.02 9.17
CA TYR A 152 20.55 -15.26 8.48
C TYR A 152 21.40 -16.37 9.12
N ALA A 153 20.93 -17.00 10.21
CA ALA A 153 21.69 -18.03 10.91
C ALA A 153 22.17 -19.19 10.01
N GLN A 154 21.40 -19.51 8.96
CA GLN A 154 21.80 -20.50 7.94
C GLN A 154 23.14 -20.15 7.29
N GLY A 155 23.36 -18.88 6.94
CA GLY A 155 24.56 -18.42 6.24
C GLY A 155 25.83 -18.37 7.09
N TYR A 156 25.72 -18.13 8.40
CA TYR A 156 26.91 -17.88 9.24
C TYR A 156 27.12 -18.83 10.43
N ILE A 157 26.14 -19.66 10.83
CA ILE A 157 26.31 -20.61 11.94
C ILE A 157 26.95 -21.93 11.46
N GLY A 158 26.65 -22.37 10.25
CA GLY A 158 27.32 -23.51 9.60
C GLY A 158 27.09 -24.86 10.27
N THR A 159 25.85 -25.18 10.67
CA THR A 159 25.46 -26.48 11.25
C THR A 159 24.17 -26.99 10.61
N GLU A 160 23.85 -28.28 10.78
CA GLU A 160 22.57 -28.85 10.28
C GLU A 160 21.32 -28.18 10.88
N ASN A 161 21.42 -27.68 12.11
CA ASN A 161 20.33 -27.05 12.86
C ASN A 161 20.75 -25.63 13.31
N PRO A 162 20.99 -24.69 12.35
CA PRO A 162 21.69 -23.43 12.63
C PRO A 162 20.89 -22.51 13.56
N TYR A 163 19.56 -22.49 13.43
CA TYR A 163 18.67 -21.67 14.24
C TYR A 163 18.58 -22.18 15.69
N GLU A 164 18.44 -23.50 15.90
CA GLU A 164 18.49 -24.07 17.25
C GLU A 164 19.87 -23.85 17.90
N LYS A 165 20.96 -24.01 17.13
CA LYS A 165 22.31 -23.76 17.62
C LYS A 165 22.49 -22.31 18.02
N PHE A 166 22.03 -21.35 17.21
CA PHE A 166 22.17 -19.92 17.48
C PHE A 166 21.41 -19.52 18.74
N LEU A 167 20.15 -19.97 18.88
CA LEU A 167 19.36 -19.69 20.07
C LEU A 167 19.97 -20.30 21.35
N ARG A 168 20.53 -21.51 21.27
CA ARG A 168 21.27 -22.11 22.39
C ARG A 168 22.56 -21.35 22.72
N MET A 169 23.21 -20.70 21.74
CA MET A 169 24.34 -19.83 22.00
C MET A 169 23.90 -18.62 22.82
N MET A 170 22.86 -17.90 22.38
CA MET A 170 22.30 -16.76 23.13
C MET A 170 21.94 -17.13 24.57
N ASN A 171 21.26 -18.26 24.76
CA ASN A 171 20.81 -18.68 26.08
C ASN A 171 21.96 -18.98 27.07
N ARG A 172 23.19 -19.26 26.60
CA ARG A 172 24.36 -19.41 27.50
C ARG A 172 24.85 -18.07 28.04
N HIS A 173 24.55 -16.99 27.35
CA HIS A 173 24.94 -15.63 27.72
C HIS A 173 23.88 -14.91 28.55
N LEU A 174 22.68 -15.47 28.59
CA LEU A 174 21.52 -14.88 29.26
C LEU A 174 21.55 -15.12 30.78
N LYS A 175 21.40 -14.05 31.55
CA LYS A 175 21.20 -14.12 32.99
C LYS A 175 19.86 -14.79 33.32
N LYS A 176 19.76 -15.35 34.52
CA LYS A 176 18.47 -15.85 35.03
C LYS A 176 17.45 -14.71 35.10
N GLY A 177 16.32 -14.89 34.41
CA GLY A 177 15.27 -13.86 34.30
C GLY A 177 15.52 -12.81 33.22
N GLY A 178 16.64 -12.91 32.49
CA GLY A 178 16.89 -12.10 31.30
C GLY A 178 15.98 -12.49 30.14
N ARG A 179 16.02 -11.67 29.08
CA ARG A 179 15.18 -11.84 27.89
C ARG A 179 15.99 -11.88 26.60
N ILE A 180 15.60 -12.75 25.67
CA ILE A 180 16.07 -12.71 24.29
C ILE A 180 14.95 -12.10 23.45
N VAL A 181 15.26 -11.05 22.70
CA VAL A 181 14.32 -10.32 21.84
C VAL A 181 14.68 -10.64 20.39
N ILE A 182 13.74 -11.26 19.68
CA ILE A 182 13.89 -11.58 18.25
C ILE A 182 12.88 -10.78 17.47
N ALA A 183 13.32 -9.94 16.52
CA ALA A 183 12.42 -9.28 15.59
C ALA A 183 12.82 -9.59 14.15
N ILE A 184 11.91 -10.24 13.42
CA ILE A 184 12.10 -10.67 12.04
C ILE A 184 10.77 -10.63 11.28
N GLU A 185 10.85 -10.67 9.96
CA GLU A 185 9.73 -10.83 9.06
C GLU A 185 8.98 -12.15 9.34
N ASN A 186 7.66 -12.11 9.19
CA ASN A 186 6.85 -13.32 9.18
C ASN A 186 6.87 -13.90 7.77
N ARG A 187 7.26 -15.17 7.62
CA ARG A 187 7.29 -15.85 6.32
C ARG A 187 5.99 -15.76 5.53
N LEU A 188 4.85 -15.66 6.21
CA LEU A 188 3.51 -15.54 5.62
C LEU A 188 2.89 -14.14 5.81
N GLY A 189 3.70 -13.11 6.07
CA GLY A 189 3.22 -11.74 6.18
C GLY A 189 2.34 -11.34 5.00
N LEU A 190 1.18 -10.70 5.28
CA LEU A 190 0.18 -10.38 4.26
C LEU A 190 0.77 -9.57 3.10
N LYS A 191 1.77 -8.73 3.37
CA LYS A 191 2.46 -7.94 2.33
C LYS A 191 3.00 -8.80 1.17
N TYR A 192 3.44 -10.03 1.44
CA TYR A 192 3.97 -10.92 0.39
C TYR A 192 2.85 -11.49 -0.48
N LEU A 193 1.72 -11.87 0.13
CA LEU A 193 0.51 -12.26 -0.59
C LEU A 193 -0.07 -11.09 -1.39
N ALA A 194 0.08 -9.87 -0.89
CA ALA A 194 -0.38 -8.65 -1.54
C ALA A 194 0.54 -8.15 -2.67
N GLY A 195 1.67 -8.82 -2.89
CA GLY A 195 2.55 -8.57 -4.04
C GLY A 195 3.90 -7.92 -3.73
N CYS A 196 4.32 -7.78 -2.47
CA CYS A 196 5.71 -7.43 -2.16
C CYS A 196 6.64 -8.63 -2.42
N ALA A 197 7.82 -8.41 -2.99
CA ALA A 197 8.86 -9.42 -3.09
C ALA A 197 9.51 -9.70 -1.72
N GLU A 198 9.95 -10.95 -1.49
CA GLU A 198 10.47 -11.45 -0.21
C GLU A 198 11.79 -10.79 0.20
N ASP A 199 11.83 -10.17 1.39
CA ASP A 199 12.84 -9.18 1.84
C ASP A 199 14.31 -9.58 1.68
N HIS A 200 14.67 -10.87 1.66
CA HIS A 200 16.07 -11.29 1.66
C HIS A 200 16.56 -11.81 0.30
N LEU A 201 15.71 -12.52 -0.43
CA LEU A 201 16.04 -13.13 -1.72
C LEU A 201 15.57 -12.29 -2.92
N GLY A 202 14.68 -11.32 -2.70
CA GLY A 202 14.24 -10.36 -3.72
C GLY A 202 13.24 -10.93 -4.74
N SER A 203 12.85 -12.19 -4.60
CA SER A 203 11.89 -12.87 -5.47
C SER A 203 10.47 -12.86 -4.87
N TYR A 204 9.46 -12.92 -5.74
CA TYR A 204 8.07 -13.05 -5.30
C TYR A 204 7.79 -14.46 -4.76
N PHE A 205 6.94 -14.55 -3.73
CA PHE A 205 6.38 -15.79 -3.18
C PHE A 205 7.35 -16.83 -2.59
N THR A 206 8.67 -16.66 -2.67
CA THR A 206 9.65 -17.65 -2.15
C THR A 206 9.44 -18.04 -0.68
N GLY A 207 9.11 -17.08 0.20
CA GLY A 207 8.78 -17.39 1.59
C GLY A 207 7.54 -18.28 1.72
N ILE A 208 6.52 -18.03 0.89
CA ILE A 208 5.24 -18.75 0.87
C ILE A 208 5.43 -20.19 0.34
N GLU A 209 6.18 -20.34 -0.75
CA GLU A 209 6.50 -21.64 -1.35
C GLU A 209 7.50 -22.44 -0.50
N GLY A 210 8.30 -21.76 0.30
CA GLY A 210 9.31 -22.33 1.18
C GLY A 210 10.74 -22.19 0.63
N TYR A 211 11.68 -22.02 1.55
CA TYR A 211 13.08 -21.79 1.23
C TYR A 211 13.83 -23.09 0.88
N SER A 212 14.72 -23.03 -0.13
CA SER A 212 15.64 -24.11 -0.47
C SER A 212 16.67 -24.36 0.65
N SER A 213 17.38 -25.50 0.62
CA SER A 213 18.49 -25.78 1.55
C SER A 213 19.60 -24.73 1.48
N ASP A 214 19.81 -24.17 0.29
CA ASP A 214 20.95 -23.30 -0.03
C ASP A 214 20.63 -21.81 0.16
N SER A 215 19.39 -21.49 0.57
CA SER A 215 18.97 -20.11 0.87
C SER A 215 19.80 -19.55 2.03
N VAL A 216 20.45 -18.41 1.79
CA VAL A 216 21.33 -17.75 2.78
C VAL A 216 20.58 -17.16 3.98
N ALA A 217 19.29 -16.88 3.80
CA ALA A 217 18.38 -16.38 4.83
C ALA A 217 17.06 -17.16 4.77
N LYS A 218 16.43 -17.36 5.94
CA LYS A 218 15.09 -17.94 6.07
C LYS A 218 14.34 -17.29 7.21
N THR A 219 13.11 -16.89 6.93
CA THR A 219 12.15 -16.44 7.94
C THR A 219 11.21 -17.58 8.32
N PHE A 220 10.38 -17.37 9.34
CA PHE A 220 9.54 -18.40 9.92
C PHE A 220 8.10 -17.93 10.10
N THR A 221 7.17 -18.87 10.07
CA THR A 221 5.82 -18.64 10.60
C THR A 221 5.87 -18.63 12.12
N ARG A 222 4.80 -18.13 12.77
CA ARG A 222 4.64 -18.19 14.24
C ARG A 222 4.88 -19.60 14.79
N ASN A 223 4.26 -20.62 14.19
CA ASN A 223 4.44 -22.02 14.57
C ASN A 223 5.86 -22.54 14.28
N GLY A 224 6.52 -22.05 13.22
CA GLY A 224 7.92 -22.36 12.93
C GLY A 224 8.84 -21.90 14.06
N LEU A 225 8.69 -20.65 14.53
CA LEU A 225 9.43 -20.12 15.68
C LEU A 225 9.14 -20.91 16.96
N ILE A 226 7.87 -21.17 17.27
CA ILE A 226 7.47 -21.97 18.43
C ILE A 226 8.14 -23.36 18.42
N ASN A 227 8.25 -24.00 17.25
CA ASN A 227 8.90 -25.30 17.15
C ASN A 227 10.41 -25.22 17.43
N ILE A 228 11.09 -24.17 16.95
CA ILE A 228 12.50 -23.91 17.28
C ILE A 228 12.67 -23.71 18.78
N PHE A 229 11.80 -22.90 19.40
CA PHE A 229 11.81 -22.62 20.85
C PHE A 229 11.63 -23.89 21.67
N LYS A 230 10.64 -24.73 21.31
CA LYS A 230 10.39 -26.02 21.96
C LYS A 230 11.61 -26.94 21.87
N LYS A 231 12.22 -27.08 20.69
CA LYS A 231 13.44 -27.88 20.53
C LYS A 231 14.60 -27.35 21.38
N CYS A 232 14.68 -26.03 21.55
CA CYS A 232 15.69 -25.38 22.39
C CYS A 232 15.39 -25.46 23.90
N GLY A 233 14.19 -25.90 24.29
CA GLY A 233 13.76 -25.95 25.68
C GLY A 233 13.27 -24.60 26.23
N MET A 234 12.96 -23.64 25.37
CA MET A 234 12.37 -22.36 25.75
C MET A 234 10.89 -22.56 26.05
N LYS A 235 10.46 -22.23 27.27
CA LYS A 235 9.11 -22.51 27.78
C LYS A 235 8.23 -21.27 27.91
N GLU A 236 8.85 -20.11 28.01
CA GLU A 236 8.18 -18.83 28.21
C GLU A 236 8.57 -17.91 27.06
N TYR A 237 7.57 -17.50 26.29
CA TYR A 237 7.75 -16.57 25.18
C TYR A 237 6.45 -15.82 24.90
N HIS A 238 6.56 -14.58 24.42
CA HIS A 238 5.45 -13.66 24.19
C HIS A 238 5.57 -13.06 22.79
N PHE A 239 4.51 -13.17 21.98
CA PHE A 239 4.47 -12.62 20.63
C PHE A 239 3.89 -11.20 20.63
N TYR A 240 4.60 -10.35 19.90
CA TYR A 240 4.19 -9.02 19.51
C TYR A 240 4.22 -8.91 17.98
N TYR A 241 3.40 -8.00 17.45
CA TYR A 241 3.17 -7.80 16.03
C TYR A 241 3.42 -6.33 15.67
N PRO A 242 4.67 -5.98 15.33
CA PRO A 242 5.01 -4.66 14.82
C PRO A 242 4.28 -4.35 13.51
N TYR A 243 3.81 -3.13 13.36
CA TYR A 243 3.12 -2.63 12.18
C TYR A 243 3.63 -1.23 11.78
N PRO A 244 3.83 -0.93 10.47
CA PRO A 244 3.58 -1.79 9.30
C PRO A 244 4.49 -3.01 9.20
N ASP A 245 5.69 -2.94 9.79
CA ASP A 245 6.56 -4.07 10.12
C ASP A 245 7.59 -3.65 11.20
N TYR A 246 8.48 -4.56 11.60
CA TYR A 246 9.50 -4.30 12.63
C TYR A 246 10.55 -3.27 12.20
N LYS A 247 10.64 -2.92 10.91
CA LYS A 247 11.67 -2.00 10.42
C LYS A 247 11.30 -0.56 10.71
N LEU A 248 10.10 -0.13 10.36
CA LEU A 248 9.62 1.24 10.56
C LEU A 248 8.32 1.22 11.37
N MET A 249 8.38 0.55 12.52
CA MET A 249 7.23 0.31 13.38
C MET A 249 6.63 1.61 13.92
N THR A 250 5.33 1.80 13.74
CA THR A 250 4.54 2.88 14.36
C THR A 250 3.53 2.35 15.36
N LEU A 251 3.11 1.09 15.22
CA LEU A 251 2.20 0.39 16.12
C LEU A 251 2.80 -0.98 16.52
N LEU A 252 2.53 -1.40 17.74
CA LEU A 252 2.90 -2.71 18.26
C LEU A 252 1.67 -3.36 18.89
N HIS A 253 1.21 -4.46 18.33
CA HIS A 253 0.16 -5.31 18.91
C HIS A 253 0.76 -6.50 19.65
N SER A 254 -0.05 -7.23 20.41
CA SER A 254 0.37 -8.49 21.05
C SER A 254 -0.76 -9.50 21.09
N ASP A 255 -0.44 -10.74 21.51
CA ASP A 255 -1.46 -11.77 21.82
C ASP A 255 -2.54 -11.29 22.81
N TYR A 256 -2.28 -10.22 23.59
CA TYR A 256 -3.22 -9.66 24.57
C TYR A 256 -4.01 -8.44 24.06
N TYR A 257 -3.57 -7.83 22.96
CA TYR A 257 -4.22 -6.66 22.35
C TYR A 257 -4.00 -6.68 20.83
N LEU A 258 -4.91 -7.34 20.13
CA LEU A 258 -4.92 -7.41 18.67
C LEU A 258 -5.49 -6.12 18.06
N PRO A 259 -5.22 -5.84 16.77
CA PRO A 259 -5.75 -4.67 16.09
C PRO A 259 -7.27 -4.62 16.12
N GLY A 260 -7.81 -3.42 16.30
CA GLY A 260 -9.22 -3.11 16.09
C GLY A 260 -9.58 -2.87 14.62
N PHE A 261 -10.88 -2.74 14.35
CA PHE A 261 -11.36 -2.32 13.03
C PHE A 261 -10.76 -0.95 12.66
N GLY A 262 -10.24 -0.84 11.44
CA GLY A 262 -9.69 0.42 10.93
C GLY A 262 -8.32 0.82 11.47
N GLU A 263 -7.65 0.03 12.32
CA GLU A 263 -6.31 0.36 12.84
C GLU A 263 -5.17 0.08 11.85
N LEU A 264 -5.39 -0.78 10.84
CA LEU A 264 -4.38 -1.24 9.89
C LEU A 264 -4.54 -0.59 8.50
N GLN A 265 -4.22 0.70 8.38
CA GLN A 265 -4.46 1.51 7.17
C GLN A 265 -3.24 1.71 6.26
N ASP A 266 -2.02 1.53 6.77
CA ASP A 266 -0.77 1.78 6.04
C ASP A 266 -0.41 0.64 5.07
N ASN A 267 -0.45 0.94 3.77
CA ASN A 267 -0.10 0.02 2.69
C ASN A 267 1.26 0.33 2.04
N VAL A 268 2.00 1.32 2.55
CA VAL A 268 3.32 1.70 2.03
C VAL A 268 4.39 0.82 2.66
N ARG A 269 4.87 -0.18 1.91
CA ARG A 269 5.75 -1.24 2.47
C ARG A 269 6.99 -1.56 1.64
N ASN A 270 6.95 -1.31 0.33
CA ASN A 270 8.03 -1.66 -0.59
C ASN A 270 8.98 -0.48 -0.83
N TYR A 271 9.78 -0.13 0.17
CA TYR A 271 10.77 0.94 0.02
C TYR A 271 12.00 0.48 -0.78
N ASP A 272 12.31 -0.80 -0.71
CA ASP A 272 13.56 -1.36 -1.17
C ASP A 272 13.50 -1.92 -2.59
N ARG A 273 12.29 -2.20 -3.10
CA ARG A 273 12.06 -2.81 -4.42
C ARG A 273 10.66 -2.53 -4.98
N ASP A 274 10.46 -2.90 -6.23
CA ASP A 274 9.17 -2.84 -6.91
C ASP A 274 8.18 -3.86 -6.30
N ARG A 275 6.88 -3.58 -6.39
CA ARG A 275 5.83 -4.50 -5.93
C ARG A 275 4.68 -4.65 -6.91
N MET A 276 3.90 -5.70 -6.72
CA MET A 276 2.54 -5.82 -7.23
C MET A 276 1.52 -5.35 -6.19
N VAL A 277 0.32 -4.96 -6.64
CA VAL A 277 -0.88 -4.77 -5.81
C VAL A 277 -1.91 -5.80 -6.26
N LEU A 278 -2.02 -6.88 -5.51
CA LEU A 278 -2.87 -8.03 -5.85
C LEU A 278 -4.29 -7.93 -5.28
N PHE A 279 -4.46 -7.23 -4.16
CA PHE A 279 -5.74 -6.95 -3.53
C PHE A 279 -5.64 -5.74 -2.60
N ASN A 280 -6.77 -5.28 -2.08
CA ASN A 280 -6.82 -4.23 -1.06
C ASN A 280 -6.41 -4.79 0.31
N GLU A 281 -5.19 -4.51 0.74
CA GLU A 281 -4.59 -4.99 1.99
C GLU A 281 -5.36 -4.55 3.24
N LYS A 282 -6.00 -3.37 3.22
CA LYS A 282 -6.81 -2.87 4.33
C LYS A 282 -7.99 -3.80 4.58
N HIS A 283 -8.80 -4.05 3.55
CA HIS A 283 -9.98 -4.91 3.68
C HIS A 283 -9.58 -6.35 4.02
N ALA A 284 -8.50 -6.86 3.43
CA ALA A 284 -7.98 -8.17 3.77
C ALA A 284 -7.57 -8.27 5.24
N TYR A 285 -6.91 -7.24 5.79
CA TYR A 285 -6.60 -7.20 7.21
C TYR A 285 -7.84 -7.12 8.09
N GLU A 286 -8.86 -6.35 7.72
CA GLU A 286 -10.12 -6.25 8.46
C GLU A 286 -10.80 -7.63 8.59
N ASP A 287 -10.90 -8.38 7.50
CA ASP A 287 -11.46 -9.75 7.52
C ASP A 287 -10.58 -10.72 8.32
N LEU A 288 -9.25 -10.65 8.17
CA LEU A 288 -8.32 -11.49 8.96
C LEU A 288 -8.38 -11.20 10.46
N VAL A 289 -8.56 -9.94 10.86
CA VAL A 289 -8.74 -9.56 12.27
C VAL A 289 -10.06 -10.11 12.79
N LYS A 290 -11.15 -9.95 12.02
CA LYS A 290 -12.49 -10.45 12.38
C LYS A 290 -12.51 -11.96 12.60
N ASP A 291 -11.80 -12.72 11.78
CA ASP A 291 -11.74 -14.18 11.88
C ASP A 291 -10.63 -14.69 12.83
N GLY A 292 -9.93 -13.78 13.52
CA GLY A 292 -8.90 -14.13 14.50
C GLY A 292 -7.60 -14.68 13.88
N MET A 293 -7.35 -14.40 12.60
CA MET A 293 -6.22 -14.89 11.82
C MET A 293 -5.06 -13.88 11.70
N TYR A 294 -5.25 -12.63 12.15
CA TYR A 294 -4.20 -11.59 12.07
C TYR A 294 -2.82 -12.04 12.58
N PRO A 295 -2.67 -12.71 13.75
CA PRO A 295 -1.38 -13.21 14.24
C PRO A 295 -0.57 -14.03 13.24
N ASP A 296 -1.23 -14.78 12.35
CA ASP A 296 -0.55 -15.64 11.38
C ASP A 296 -0.11 -14.88 10.12
N PHE A 297 -0.70 -13.71 9.86
CA PHE A 297 -0.49 -12.88 8.66
C PHE A 297 0.11 -11.50 8.96
N ALA A 298 0.37 -11.16 10.23
CA ALA A 298 1.14 -9.97 10.59
C ALA A 298 2.47 -9.96 9.81
N ASN A 299 2.90 -8.81 9.31
CA ASN A 299 4.07 -8.73 8.41
C ASN A 299 5.40 -9.13 9.10
N SER A 300 5.45 -9.03 10.42
CA SER A 300 6.63 -9.34 11.22
C SER A 300 6.25 -9.74 12.63
N PHE A 301 7.18 -10.40 13.30
CA PHE A 301 7.09 -10.72 14.72
C PHE A 301 8.16 -9.95 15.48
N GLU A 302 7.81 -9.53 16.70
CA GLU A 302 8.77 -9.32 17.77
C GLU A 302 8.44 -10.32 18.88
N VAL A 303 9.42 -11.14 19.27
CA VAL A 303 9.22 -12.23 20.23
C VAL A 303 10.15 -12.04 21.41
N ILE A 304 9.56 -12.00 22.59
CA ILE A 304 10.28 -11.94 23.87
C ILE A 304 10.36 -13.36 24.42
N ILE A 305 11.54 -13.95 24.47
CA ILE A 305 11.80 -15.25 25.13
C ILE A 305 12.29 -14.96 26.55
N GLY A 306 11.64 -15.56 27.54
CA GLY A 306 11.79 -15.22 28.96
C GLY A 306 10.55 -14.50 29.49
N PRO A 307 10.64 -13.86 30.67
CA PRO A 307 9.48 -13.23 31.30
C PRO A 307 8.86 -12.14 30.42
N GLY A 308 7.53 -12.05 30.39
CA GLY A 308 6.82 -11.00 29.65
C GLY A 308 6.99 -9.58 30.21
N PHE A 309 6.29 -8.64 29.59
CA PHE A 309 6.17 -7.25 30.04
C PHE A 309 4.71 -6.90 30.31
N ASP A 310 4.50 -5.88 31.14
CA ASP A 310 3.17 -5.34 31.41
C ASP A 310 2.58 -4.65 30.16
N THR A 311 3.42 -4.07 29.30
CA THR A 311 3.02 -3.43 28.04
C THR A 311 2.56 -4.48 27.03
N ILE A 312 1.32 -4.34 26.56
CA ILE A 312 0.66 -5.24 25.61
C ILE A 312 0.31 -4.57 24.27
N TYR A 313 0.49 -3.25 24.18
CA TYR A 313 0.36 -2.46 22.96
C TYR A 313 1.15 -1.18 23.10
N SER A 314 1.70 -0.68 21.98
CA SER A 314 2.33 0.64 21.88
C SER A 314 1.99 1.32 20.56
N LYS A 315 1.75 2.63 20.60
CA LYS A 315 1.59 3.51 19.43
C LYS A 315 2.57 4.67 19.51
N TYR A 316 3.26 4.94 18.41
CA TYR A 316 4.19 6.05 18.28
C TYR A 316 3.58 7.17 17.43
N SER A 317 3.82 8.40 17.85
CA SER A 317 3.54 9.61 17.08
C SER A 317 4.80 10.45 16.97
N ASN A 318 5.89 9.79 16.54
CA ASN A 318 7.23 10.39 16.45
C ASN A 318 7.61 10.88 15.04
N ASP A 319 6.63 10.91 14.15
CA ASP A 319 6.61 11.67 12.90
C ASP A 319 6.35 13.17 13.12
N ARG A 320 5.97 13.55 14.34
CA ARG A 320 5.73 14.94 14.77
C ARG A 320 7.02 15.67 15.14
N VAL A 321 6.94 17.00 15.29
CA VAL A 321 8.04 17.79 15.87
C VAL A 321 8.35 17.37 17.30
N ASP A 322 9.57 17.65 17.77
CA ASP A 322 10.10 17.14 19.03
C ASP A 322 9.19 17.45 20.23
N GLU A 323 8.49 18.58 20.24
CA GLU A 323 7.53 19.00 21.26
C GLU A 323 6.30 18.09 21.37
N PHE A 324 5.97 17.33 20.32
CA PHE A 324 4.76 16.50 20.26
C PHE A 324 5.03 15.02 20.04
N LYS A 325 6.29 14.59 20.06
CA LYS A 325 6.67 13.18 19.94
C LYS A 325 6.28 12.42 21.22
N ILE A 326 5.29 11.54 21.09
CA ILE A 326 4.82 10.71 22.20
C ILE A 326 4.76 9.23 21.84
N ARG A 327 4.84 8.38 22.86
CA ARG A 327 4.46 6.97 22.81
C ARG A 327 3.25 6.74 23.72
N THR A 328 2.23 6.07 23.21
CA THR A 328 1.05 5.66 23.98
C THR A 328 1.04 4.14 24.15
N ASP A 329 1.09 3.67 25.38
CA ASP A 329 1.08 2.24 25.72
C ASP A 329 -0.28 1.84 26.32
N ILE A 330 -0.71 0.61 26.04
CA ILE A 330 -1.67 -0.11 26.89
C ILE A 330 -0.88 -1.10 27.72
N ALA A 331 -1.02 -1.02 29.04
CA ALA A 331 -0.35 -1.93 29.97
C ALA A 331 -1.35 -2.62 30.91
N ILE A 332 -0.99 -3.81 31.37
CA ILE A 332 -1.72 -4.53 32.43
C ILE A 332 -1.11 -4.14 33.78
N SER A 333 -1.90 -3.53 34.65
CA SER A 333 -1.48 -3.15 36.00
C SER A 333 -1.28 -4.39 36.89
N ARG A 334 -0.63 -4.20 38.06
CA ARG A 334 -0.47 -5.25 39.08
C ARG A 334 -1.80 -5.85 39.56
N THR A 335 -2.91 -5.13 39.42
CA THR A 335 -4.25 -5.62 39.78
C THR A 335 -4.97 -6.30 38.60
N GLY A 336 -4.28 -6.52 37.48
CA GLY A 336 -4.83 -7.12 36.26
C GLY A 336 -5.71 -6.18 35.42
N ARG A 337 -5.69 -4.86 35.68
CA ARG A 337 -6.52 -3.89 34.93
C ARG A 337 -5.70 -3.27 33.80
N LYS A 338 -6.33 -3.07 32.63
CA LYS A 338 -5.74 -2.27 31.55
C LYS A 338 -5.65 -0.81 31.97
N ILE A 339 -4.52 -0.19 31.68
CA ILE A 339 -4.26 1.25 31.86
C ILE A 339 -3.57 1.79 30.60
N ILE A 340 -3.78 3.07 30.31
CA ILE A 340 -3.08 3.78 29.24
C ILE A 340 -1.93 4.57 29.85
N LYS A 341 -0.77 4.56 29.20
CA LYS A 341 0.37 5.40 29.58
C LYS A 341 0.87 6.19 28.36
N LYS A 342 0.90 7.52 28.45
CA LYS A 342 1.49 8.39 27.43
C LYS A 342 2.87 8.88 27.91
N PHE A 343 3.91 8.56 27.17
CA PHE A 343 5.30 8.91 27.46
C PHE A 343 5.80 9.98 26.49
N PRO A 344 6.54 11.00 26.96
CA PRO A 344 7.26 11.90 26.08
C PRO A 344 8.49 11.17 25.52
N LEU A 345 8.72 11.27 24.20
CA LEU A 345 9.89 10.65 23.55
C LEU A 345 11.10 11.57 23.48
N THR A 346 10.91 12.85 23.79
CA THR A 346 11.97 13.85 23.87
C THR A 346 11.84 14.66 25.16
N GLU A 347 12.89 15.39 25.52
CA GLU A 347 12.80 16.37 26.60
C GLU A 347 11.79 17.48 26.30
N ALA A 348 11.67 17.90 25.04
CA ALA A 348 10.73 18.94 24.61
C ALA A 348 9.26 18.48 24.74
N ALA A 349 8.97 17.19 24.55
CA ALA A 349 7.62 16.64 24.67
C ALA A 349 7.09 16.50 26.10
N LYS A 350 7.94 16.71 27.13
CA LYS A 350 7.52 16.57 28.53
C LYS A 350 6.41 17.55 28.91
N GLU A 351 6.52 18.80 28.48
CA GLU A 351 5.50 19.82 28.76
C GLU A 351 4.16 19.44 28.15
N HIS A 352 4.17 18.97 26.90
CA HIS A 352 2.99 18.50 26.18
C HIS A 352 2.28 17.35 26.90
N VAL A 353 3.03 16.30 27.27
CA VAL A 353 2.45 15.13 27.96
C VAL A 353 1.95 15.50 29.36
N PHE A 354 2.67 16.31 30.12
CA PHE A 354 2.28 16.65 31.49
C PHE A 354 1.13 17.67 31.51
N GLY A 355 1.04 18.53 30.48
CA GLY A 355 -0.07 19.45 30.26
C GLY A 355 -1.42 18.75 30.08
N MET A 356 -1.44 17.47 29.71
CA MET A 356 -2.68 16.68 29.61
C MET A 356 -3.45 16.60 30.95
N ARG A 357 -2.77 16.69 32.10
CA ARG A 357 -3.46 16.76 33.41
C ARG A 357 -4.24 18.06 33.57
N ASP A 358 -3.68 19.16 33.06
CA ASP A 358 -4.32 20.48 33.15
C ASP A 358 -5.46 20.57 32.13
N ALA A 359 -5.30 19.97 30.94
CA ALA A 359 -6.37 19.74 29.97
C ALA A 359 -7.54 18.95 30.58
N TYR A 360 -7.24 17.83 31.25
CA TYR A 360 -8.23 17.04 31.99
C TYR A 360 -9.02 17.90 32.98
N ALA A 361 -8.33 18.65 33.85
CA ALA A 361 -8.98 19.50 34.84
C ALA A 361 -9.88 20.58 34.19
N GLY A 362 -9.40 21.22 33.12
CA GLY A 362 -10.16 22.22 32.38
C GLY A 362 -11.42 21.66 31.72
N LEU A 363 -11.32 20.50 31.08
CA LEU A 363 -12.45 19.84 30.41
C LEU A 363 -13.47 19.26 31.40
N VAL A 364 -13.01 18.74 32.54
CA VAL A 364 -13.91 18.30 33.62
C VAL A 364 -14.78 19.48 34.07
N GLU A 365 -14.22 20.68 34.22
CA GLU A 365 -15.01 21.85 34.59
C GLU A 365 -15.92 22.36 33.48
N LYS A 366 -15.46 22.31 32.22
CA LYS A 366 -16.30 22.61 31.05
C LYS A 366 -17.54 21.74 31.04
N TYR A 367 -17.37 20.42 31.16
CA TYR A 367 -18.47 19.46 31.04
C TYR A 367 -19.11 19.06 32.37
N ARG A 368 -18.72 19.67 33.50
CA ARG A 368 -19.37 19.45 34.80
C ARG A 368 -20.86 19.76 34.73
N GLY A 369 -21.68 18.73 34.96
CA GLY A 369 -23.15 18.80 34.90
C GLY A 369 -23.74 18.57 33.50
N GLY A 370 -22.91 18.27 32.51
CA GLY A 370 -23.32 17.81 31.18
C GLY A 370 -23.25 16.29 31.04
N ASP A 371 -23.48 15.80 29.82
CA ASP A 371 -23.53 14.37 29.50
C ASP A 371 -22.25 13.83 28.84
N LEU A 372 -21.14 14.57 28.92
CA LEU A 372 -19.86 14.15 28.34
C LEU A 372 -18.84 13.94 29.45
N GLU A 373 -18.40 12.71 29.62
CA GLU A 373 -17.37 12.36 30.60
C GLU A 373 -15.98 12.57 30.02
N ILE A 374 -15.02 12.87 30.89
CA ILE A 374 -13.62 13.05 30.51
C ILE A 374 -12.84 11.93 31.17
N ASN A 375 -12.11 11.15 30.38
CA ASN A 375 -11.25 10.09 30.91
C ASN A 375 -10.25 10.70 31.91
N ASP A 376 -9.94 10.01 33.00
CA ASP A 376 -9.05 10.55 34.01
C ASP A 376 -7.60 10.65 33.52
N CYS A 377 -6.87 11.66 33.97
CA CYS A 377 -5.44 11.80 33.74
C CYS A 377 -4.71 12.05 35.05
N GLN A 378 -3.73 11.19 35.32
CA GLN A 378 -2.83 11.27 36.47
C GLN A 378 -1.38 11.30 35.97
N LEU A 379 -0.49 11.93 36.72
CA LEU A 379 0.94 11.92 36.37
C LEU A 379 1.67 10.89 37.24
N ASP A 380 2.51 10.08 36.61
CA ASP A 380 3.48 9.22 37.29
C ASP A 380 4.86 9.86 37.12
N GLU A 381 5.26 10.67 38.10
CA GLU A 381 6.56 11.35 38.11
C GLU A 381 7.74 10.37 38.11
N LYS A 382 7.57 9.16 38.64
CA LYS A 382 8.65 8.16 38.70
C LYS A 382 8.94 7.61 37.30
N SER A 383 7.89 7.29 36.55
CA SER A 383 8.02 6.80 35.17
C SER A 383 8.05 7.94 34.14
N GLY A 384 7.77 9.17 34.54
CA GLY A 384 7.79 10.35 33.68
C GLY A 384 6.67 10.33 32.63
N CYS A 385 5.47 9.87 32.99
CA CYS A 385 4.36 9.69 32.03
C CYS A 385 3.01 10.13 32.57
N ALA A 386 2.06 10.36 31.66
CA ALA A 386 0.65 10.54 31.98
C ALA A 386 -0.07 9.17 31.92
N ILE A 387 -0.93 8.90 32.91
CA ILE A 387 -1.68 7.66 33.06
C ILE A 387 -3.17 7.96 32.95
N PHE A 388 -3.87 7.16 32.15
CA PHE A 388 -5.31 7.24 31.99
C PHE A 388 -5.96 5.89 32.25
N SER A 389 -7.22 5.89 32.69
CA SER A 389 -8.02 4.66 32.71
C SER A 389 -8.24 4.12 31.30
N PHE A 390 -8.26 2.80 31.19
CA PHE A 390 -8.75 2.15 29.98
C PHE A 390 -10.28 2.20 29.96
N VAL A 391 -10.85 2.96 29.03
CA VAL A 391 -12.30 3.11 28.89
C VAL A 391 -12.83 2.02 27.96
N ASN A 392 -13.81 1.23 28.44
CA ASN A 392 -14.49 0.26 27.60
C ASN A 392 -15.63 0.95 26.83
N GLY A 393 -15.78 0.62 25.55
CA GLY A 393 -16.83 1.14 24.69
C GLY A 393 -16.53 0.85 23.22
N VAL A 394 -17.32 1.45 22.34
CA VAL A 394 -17.08 1.48 20.90
C VAL A 394 -16.76 2.92 20.48
N PRO A 395 -15.74 3.17 19.64
CA PRO A 395 -15.50 4.50 19.08
C PRO A 395 -16.74 5.05 18.40
N LEU A 396 -17.07 6.33 18.62
CA LEU A 396 -18.19 6.96 17.93
C LEU A 396 -18.04 6.85 16.40
N ALA A 397 -16.81 6.94 15.88
CA ALA A 397 -16.52 6.73 14.46
C ALA A 397 -16.96 5.33 13.97
N ALA A 398 -16.77 4.29 14.77
CA ALA A 398 -17.15 2.93 14.41
C ALA A 398 -18.68 2.74 14.45
N LEU A 399 -19.39 3.41 15.36
CA LEU A 399 -20.86 3.43 15.35
C LEU A 399 -21.42 4.16 14.13
N LEU A 400 -20.80 5.26 13.72
CA LEU A 400 -21.15 5.98 12.49
C LEU A 400 -20.89 5.10 11.25
N ASP A 401 -19.76 4.37 11.23
CA ASP A 401 -19.45 3.41 10.16
C ASP A 401 -20.48 2.28 10.10
N GLU A 402 -20.92 1.74 11.24
CA GLU A 402 -21.96 0.71 11.29
C GLU A 402 -23.29 1.20 10.70
N CYS A 403 -23.66 2.47 10.93
CA CYS A 403 -24.81 3.08 10.29
C CYS A 403 -24.63 3.17 8.76
N LEU A 404 -23.46 3.62 8.27
CA LEU A 404 -23.18 3.69 6.84
C LEU A 404 -23.18 2.30 6.17
N ASP A 405 -22.63 1.29 6.84
CA ASP A 405 -22.58 -0.08 6.33
C ASP A 405 -23.98 -0.72 6.23
N LYS A 406 -24.96 -0.22 7.00
CA LYS A 406 -26.37 -0.65 7.00
C LYS A 406 -27.32 0.28 6.22
N ASP A 407 -26.79 1.33 5.59
CA ASP A 407 -27.58 2.42 4.98
C ASP A 407 -28.58 3.08 5.96
N ASP A 408 -28.27 3.12 7.26
CA ASP A 408 -29.09 3.71 8.33
C ASP A 408 -28.74 5.18 8.58
N MET A 409 -29.20 6.06 7.69
CA MET A 409 -28.95 7.50 7.80
C MET A 409 -29.69 8.16 8.97
N ASP A 410 -30.81 7.60 9.44
CA ASP A 410 -31.52 8.12 10.60
C ASP A 410 -30.71 7.89 11.88
N GLY A 411 -30.16 6.68 12.06
CA GLY A 411 -29.23 6.34 13.13
C GLY A 411 -27.95 7.18 13.08
N PHE A 412 -27.37 7.36 11.89
CA PHE A 412 -26.20 8.23 11.70
C PHE A 412 -26.47 9.66 12.17
N ASN A 413 -27.59 10.24 11.72
CA ASN A 413 -27.97 11.59 12.10
C ASN A 413 -28.31 11.70 13.60
N ALA A 414 -28.89 10.67 14.22
CA ALA A 414 -29.16 10.65 15.64
C ALA A 414 -27.86 10.70 16.47
N LEU A 415 -26.86 9.89 16.12
CA LEU A 415 -25.53 9.92 16.74
C LEU A 415 -24.85 11.27 16.56
N LEU A 416 -24.90 11.83 15.35
CA LEU A 416 -24.29 13.13 15.07
C LEU A 416 -24.96 14.28 15.83
N ASN A 417 -26.31 14.30 15.90
CA ASN A 417 -27.02 15.31 16.68
C ASN A 417 -26.73 15.17 18.18
N GLU A 418 -26.57 13.95 18.69
CA GLU A 418 -26.20 13.71 20.08
C GLU A 418 -24.77 14.18 20.37
N TYR A 419 -23.82 13.93 19.46
CA TYR A 419 -22.47 14.50 19.51
C TYR A 419 -22.52 16.03 19.58
N ILE A 420 -23.22 16.69 18.64
CA ILE A 420 -23.36 18.16 18.61
C ILE A 420 -23.92 18.69 19.93
N ARG A 421 -24.98 18.05 20.45
CA ARG A 421 -25.62 18.44 21.72
C ARG A 421 -24.65 18.37 22.89
N ARG A 422 -23.88 17.28 23.00
CA ARG A 422 -22.94 17.05 24.11
C ARG A 422 -21.78 18.05 24.09
N ILE A 423 -21.16 18.28 22.92
CA ILE A 423 -20.01 19.18 22.83
C ILE A 423 -20.38 20.66 23.01
N SER A 424 -21.63 21.02 22.69
CA SER A 424 -22.16 22.39 22.80
C SER A 424 -22.47 22.83 24.24
N TYR A 425 -22.19 21.98 25.24
CA TYR A 425 -22.40 22.31 26.65
C TYR A 425 -21.42 23.40 27.12
N LYS A 426 -21.93 24.43 27.78
CA LYS A 426 -21.20 25.66 28.17
C LYS A 426 -20.37 26.24 27.01
N PRO A 427 -21.03 26.74 25.95
CA PRO A 427 -20.36 27.14 24.71
C PRO A 427 -19.32 28.25 24.90
N ASP A 428 -19.48 29.11 25.91
CA ASP A 428 -18.58 30.23 26.19
C ASP A 428 -17.43 29.89 27.16
N TYR A 429 -17.32 28.62 27.61
CA TYR A 429 -16.27 28.23 28.56
C TYR A 429 -14.88 28.29 27.88
N PRO A 430 -13.85 28.89 28.51
CA PRO A 430 -12.57 29.20 27.85
C PRO A 430 -11.61 27.99 27.82
N VAL A 431 -12.14 26.80 27.52
CA VAL A 431 -11.37 25.57 27.31
C VAL A 431 -12.02 24.81 26.16
N SER A 432 -11.24 24.41 25.16
CA SER A 432 -11.73 23.54 24.10
C SER A 432 -10.62 22.62 23.61
N ASP A 433 -10.99 21.37 23.36
CA ASP A 433 -10.15 20.41 22.66
C ASP A 433 -10.35 20.56 21.15
N TYR A 434 -9.28 20.93 20.45
CA TYR A 434 -9.29 21.09 19.00
C TYR A 434 -9.40 19.74 18.29
N ASP A 435 -8.99 18.64 18.92
CA ASP A 435 -8.98 17.30 18.34
C ASP A 435 -10.10 16.41 18.87
N LEU A 436 -11.25 17.00 19.20
CA LEU A 436 -12.44 16.29 19.65
C LEU A 436 -13.15 15.56 18.47
N ILE A 437 -12.43 14.69 17.77
CA ILE A 437 -12.95 13.90 16.65
C ILE A 437 -13.72 12.66 17.13
N PHE A 438 -14.51 12.04 16.26
CA PHE A 438 -15.34 10.89 16.63
C PHE A 438 -14.53 9.68 17.15
N SER A 439 -13.31 9.48 16.65
CA SER A 439 -12.43 8.39 17.09
C SER A 439 -11.91 8.59 18.53
N ASN A 440 -11.95 9.82 19.05
CA ASN A 440 -11.49 10.18 20.40
C ASN A 440 -12.62 10.13 21.45
N ILE A 441 -13.80 9.61 21.09
CA ILE A 441 -14.95 9.45 22.00
C ILE A 441 -15.35 7.99 22.10
N MET A 442 -15.31 7.43 23.31
CA MET A 442 -15.87 6.12 23.63
C MET A 442 -17.34 6.21 23.98
N VAL A 443 -18.14 5.36 23.33
CA VAL A 443 -19.56 5.20 23.60
C VAL A 443 -19.81 3.85 24.28
N ASN A 444 -20.38 3.89 25.47
CA ASN A 444 -20.84 2.72 26.22
C ASN A 444 -22.29 2.96 26.68
N GLY A 445 -23.24 2.67 25.78
CA GLY A 445 -24.65 2.98 25.98
C GLY A 445 -24.86 4.49 26.18
N PRO A 446 -25.43 4.95 27.31
CA PRO A 446 -25.66 6.37 27.55
C PRO A 446 -24.39 7.16 27.90
N ILE A 447 -23.31 6.47 28.32
CA ILE A 447 -22.07 7.08 28.78
C ILE A 447 -21.16 7.33 27.58
N TRP A 448 -20.81 8.59 27.34
CA TRP A 448 -19.88 9.00 26.29
C TRP A 448 -18.68 9.65 26.97
N THR A 449 -17.49 9.15 26.68
CA THR A 449 -16.25 9.56 27.36
C THR A 449 -15.22 10.02 26.35
N ILE A 450 -14.68 11.24 26.51
CA ILE A 450 -13.54 11.73 25.74
C ILE A 450 -12.29 11.00 26.25
N ILE A 451 -11.64 10.24 25.38
CA ILE A 451 -10.48 9.40 25.73
C ILE A 451 -9.15 9.99 25.28
N ASP A 452 -9.16 10.91 24.32
CA ASP A 452 -8.01 11.69 23.92
C ASP A 452 -8.39 13.17 23.88
N TYR A 453 -7.58 13.99 24.52
CA TYR A 453 -7.77 15.43 24.63
C TYR A 453 -6.41 16.14 24.65
N GLU A 454 -5.45 15.56 23.91
CA GLU A 454 -4.10 16.04 23.74
C GLU A 454 -4.01 17.48 23.21
N TRP A 455 -4.99 17.91 22.42
CA TRP A 455 -5.00 19.22 21.76
C TRP A 455 -5.98 20.20 22.42
N THR A 456 -5.93 20.24 23.75
CA THR A 456 -6.74 21.15 24.56
C THR A 456 -6.08 22.50 24.76
N TYR A 457 -6.82 23.56 24.46
CA TYR A 457 -6.37 24.94 24.58
C TYR A 457 -7.21 25.74 25.57
N GLY A 458 -6.59 26.70 26.24
CA GLY A 458 -7.25 27.68 27.10
C GLY A 458 -7.98 28.79 26.33
N LYS A 459 -8.75 28.41 25.31
CA LYS A 459 -9.61 29.30 24.51
C LYS A 459 -10.93 28.60 24.20
N CYS A 460 -11.99 29.38 23.98
CA CYS A 460 -13.23 28.85 23.43
C CYS A 460 -13.04 28.61 21.91
N ILE A 461 -13.33 27.38 21.48
CA ILE A 461 -13.52 27.02 20.07
C ILE A 461 -15.01 26.71 19.90
N PRO A 462 -15.73 27.40 19.00
CA PRO A 462 -17.15 27.14 18.75
C PRO A 462 -17.44 25.70 18.35
N ALA A 463 -18.52 25.13 18.90
CA ALA A 463 -18.92 23.75 18.61
C ALA A 463 -19.11 23.47 17.11
N ARG A 464 -19.60 24.45 16.33
CA ARG A 464 -19.76 24.31 14.87
C ARG A 464 -18.43 24.03 14.15
N GLU A 465 -17.33 24.60 14.63
CA GLU A 465 -15.98 24.42 14.07
C GLU A 465 -15.41 23.05 14.47
N GLN A 466 -15.63 22.63 15.72
CA GLN A 466 -15.28 21.27 16.17
C GLN A 466 -16.06 20.19 15.40
N VAL A 467 -17.33 20.42 15.07
CA VAL A 467 -18.15 19.50 14.26
C VAL A 467 -17.64 19.45 12.82
N TRP A 468 -17.31 20.61 12.24
CA TRP A 468 -16.69 20.67 10.92
C TRP A 468 -15.41 19.83 10.88
N ARG A 469 -14.51 20.03 11.85
CA ARG A 469 -13.24 19.30 11.93
C ARG A 469 -13.47 17.80 12.12
N ALA A 470 -14.36 17.40 13.04
CA ALA A 470 -14.68 15.99 13.26
C ALA A 470 -15.21 15.31 12.00
N LEU A 471 -16.10 15.97 11.23
CA LEU A 471 -16.60 15.47 9.95
C LEU A 471 -15.53 15.42 8.86
N TYR A 472 -14.66 16.43 8.81
CA TYR A 472 -13.53 16.48 7.87
C TYR A 472 -12.56 15.31 8.10
N CYS A 473 -12.11 15.12 9.34
CA CYS A 473 -11.24 14.00 9.72
C CYS A 473 -11.92 12.65 9.47
N TYR A 474 -13.19 12.51 9.87
CA TYR A 474 -13.95 11.28 9.66
C TYR A 474 -13.94 10.86 8.19
N ARG A 475 -14.16 11.77 7.25
CA ARG A 475 -14.15 11.44 5.81
C ARG A 475 -12.77 11.09 5.26
N LEU A 476 -11.70 11.70 5.77
CA LEU A 476 -10.33 11.46 5.29
C LEU A 476 -9.77 10.10 5.70
N GLU A 477 -10.19 9.58 6.84
CA GLU A 477 -9.71 8.30 7.38
C GLU A 477 -10.13 7.09 6.54
N ASP A 478 -11.25 7.16 5.81
CA ASP A 478 -11.75 6.04 5.00
C ASP A 478 -12.54 6.49 3.77
N ARG A 479 -12.12 6.01 2.58
CA ARG A 479 -12.84 6.25 1.32
C ARG A 479 -14.28 5.78 1.34
N LYS A 480 -14.65 4.75 2.12
CA LYS A 480 -16.05 4.31 2.22
C LYS A 480 -16.97 5.43 2.74
N ARG A 481 -16.42 6.36 3.53
CA ARG A 481 -17.13 7.50 4.13
C ARG A 481 -17.35 8.64 3.14
N GLU A 482 -16.81 8.57 1.92
CA GLU A 482 -17.15 9.49 0.83
C GLU A 482 -18.63 9.44 0.44
N LYS A 483 -19.32 8.32 0.75
CA LYS A 483 -20.77 8.16 0.57
C LYS A 483 -21.61 9.17 1.37
N PHE A 484 -21.07 9.67 2.48
CA PHE A 484 -21.75 10.66 3.31
C PHE A 484 -21.41 12.08 2.83
N ASP A 485 -22.45 12.86 2.51
CA ASP A 485 -22.32 14.29 2.21
C ASP A 485 -22.48 15.12 3.49
N PRO A 486 -21.43 15.83 3.97
CA PRO A 486 -21.51 16.66 5.16
C PRO A 486 -22.18 18.01 4.92
N LYS A 487 -22.42 18.43 3.66
CA LYS A 487 -22.96 19.77 3.34
C LYS A 487 -24.28 20.10 4.05
N PRO A 488 -25.28 19.20 4.13
CA PRO A 488 -26.52 19.48 4.87
C PRO A 488 -26.29 19.77 6.36
N VAL A 489 -25.25 19.20 6.95
CA VAL A 489 -24.89 19.44 8.35
C VAL A 489 -24.25 20.81 8.50
N PHE A 490 -23.35 21.18 7.60
CA PHE A 490 -22.72 22.51 7.58
C PHE A 490 -23.75 23.63 7.40
N ASP A 491 -24.72 23.43 6.50
CA ASP A 491 -25.83 24.37 6.30
C ASP A 491 -26.66 24.55 7.58
N LYS A 492 -26.98 23.43 8.28
CA LYS A 492 -27.71 23.45 9.55
C LYS A 492 -26.94 24.16 10.67
N LEU A 493 -25.61 24.11 10.64
CA LEU A 493 -24.72 24.80 11.57
C LEU A 493 -24.47 26.27 11.20
N GLY A 494 -24.98 26.73 10.05
CA GLY A 494 -24.76 28.07 9.56
C GLY A 494 -23.30 28.35 9.19
N LEU A 495 -22.59 27.36 8.65
CA LEU A 495 -21.23 27.52 8.13
C LEU A 495 -21.28 27.90 6.65
N SER A 496 -20.79 29.10 6.33
CA SER A 496 -20.62 29.55 4.94
C SER A 496 -19.43 28.88 4.24
N GLU A 497 -19.42 28.89 2.90
CA GLU A 497 -18.30 28.36 2.11
C GLU A 497 -16.98 29.11 2.40
N ASP A 498 -17.04 30.42 2.66
CA ASP A 498 -15.89 31.23 3.04
C ASP A 498 -15.35 30.84 4.43
N GLU A 499 -16.22 30.61 5.42
CA GLU A 499 -15.81 30.10 6.74
C GLU A 499 -15.20 28.71 6.65
N ILE A 500 -15.76 27.81 5.84
CA ILE A 500 -15.20 26.47 5.61
C ILE A 500 -13.79 26.55 5.01
N LYS A 501 -13.56 27.49 4.09
CA LYS A 501 -12.24 27.71 3.51
C LYS A 501 -11.23 28.18 4.56
N VAL A 502 -11.62 29.10 5.45
CA VAL A 502 -10.78 29.53 6.57
C VAL A 502 -10.45 28.36 7.49
N LEU A 503 -11.45 27.55 7.87
CA LEU A 503 -11.24 26.37 8.70
C LEU A 503 -10.30 25.35 8.04
N LEU A 504 -10.39 25.19 6.72
CA LEU A 504 -9.48 24.33 5.96
C LEU A 504 -8.04 24.86 5.97
N ASP A 505 -7.84 26.17 5.83
CA ASP A 505 -6.52 26.79 5.94
C ASP A 505 -5.93 26.67 7.36
N GLU A 506 -6.77 26.81 8.39
CA GLU A 506 -6.40 26.57 9.80
C GLU A 506 -6.01 25.11 10.04
N GLU A 507 -6.76 24.16 9.47
CA GLU A 507 -6.44 22.74 9.53
C GLU A 507 -5.08 22.44 8.89
N TYR A 508 -4.81 22.97 7.70
CA TYR A 508 -3.51 22.81 7.06
C TYR A 508 -2.38 23.43 7.88
N ALA A 509 -2.62 24.59 8.50
CA ALA A 509 -1.66 25.23 9.38
C ALA A 509 -1.39 24.39 10.64
N PHE A 510 -2.44 23.80 11.22
CA PHE A 510 -2.34 22.89 12.35
C PHE A 510 -1.53 21.63 12.00
N GLN A 511 -1.81 20.97 10.88
CA GLN A 511 -1.03 19.81 10.43
C GLN A 511 0.45 20.15 10.24
N LYS A 512 0.76 21.32 9.67
CA LYS A 512 2.15 21.80 9.52
C LYS A 512 2.81 22.13 10.85
N TYR A 513 2.06 22.68 11.80
CA TYR A 513 2.54 22.95 13.15
C TYR A 513 2.91 21.65 13.89
N VAL A 514 2.07 20.62 13.78
CA VAL A 514 2.29 19.31 14.42
C VAL A 514 3.45 18.55 13.79
N THR A 515 3.55 18.57 12.46
CA THR A 515 4.55 17.78 11.71
C THR A 515 5.83 18.54 11.41
N GLY A 516 5.87 19.87 11.59
CA GLY A 516 7.03 20.70 11.26
C GLY A 516 7.27 20.83 9.75
N SER A 517 6.23 20.63 8.93
CA SER A 517 6.31 20.59 7.45
C SER A 517 7.27 19.51 6.91
N ARG A 518 7.45 18.43 7.68
CA ARG A 518 8.21 17.23 7.29
C ARG A 518 7.43 16.46 6.22
N LYS A 519 8.14 15.74 5.35
CA LYS A 519 7.50 14.84 4.38
C LYS A 519 6.94 13.63 5.12
N SER A 520 5.71 13.26 4.79
CA SER A 520 5.11 12.00 5.23
C SER A 520 5.87 10.80 4.68
N MET A 521 5.70 9.63 5.30
CA MET A 521 6.31 8.40 4.80
C MET A 521 5.82 8.01 3.40
N VAL A 522 4.61 8.41 3.02
CA VAL A 522 4.05 8.22 1.68
C VAL A 522 4.77 9.10 0.66
N GLU A 523 5.07 10.35 1.00
CA GLU A 523 5.83 11.26 0.14
C GLU A 523 7.26 10.78 -0.05
N ILE A 524 7.94 10.38 1.03
CA ILE A 524 9.30 9.82 0.95
C ILE A 524 9.30 8.55 0.09
N TRP A 525 8.29 7.68 0.25
CA TRP A 525 8.15 6.49 -0.58
C TRP A 525 7.97 6.80 -2.07
N LYS A 526 7.13 7.80 -2.41
CA LYS A 526 6.95 8.26 -3.80
C LYS A 526 8.27 8.77 -4.39
N GLU A 527 9.08 9.48 -3.60
CA GLU A 527 10.38 9.99 -4.04
C GLU A 527 11.44 8.90 -4.24
N ILE A 528 11.42 7.85 -3.41
CA ILE A 528 12.26 6.66 -3.62
C ILE A 528 11.93 6.00 -4.97
N GLY A 529 10.68 6.13 -5.45
CA GLY A 529 10.33 5.84 -6.84
C GLY A 529 10.29 4.35 -7.19
N ARG A 530 9.97 3.48 -6.22
CA ARG A 530 9.71 2.06 -6.51
C ARG A 530 8.45 1.90 -7.34
N LYS A 531 8.50 1.02 -8.35
CA LYS A 531 7.36 0.79 -9.22
C LYS A 531 6.28 0.03 -8.46
N VAL A 532 5.06 0.48 -8.65
CA VAL A 532 3.85 -0.24 -8.23
C VAL A 532 3.16 -0.74 -9.47
N ILE A 533 3.07 -2.05 -9.55
CA ILE A 533 2.42 -2.77 -10.62
C ILE A 533 1.05 -3.18 -10.11
N VAL A 534 -0.01 -2.76 -10.78
CA VAL A 534 -1.34 -3.34 -10.54
C VAL A 534 -1.58 -4.31 -11.69
N PRO A 535 -1.47 -5.64 -11.50
CA PRO A 535 -1.57 -6.57 -12.62
C PRO A 535 -2.85 -6.42 -13.42
N LYS A 536 -3.97 -6.08 -12.76
CA LYS A 536 -5.25 -5.76 -13.41
C LYS A 536 -5.18 -4.55 -14.37
N GLU A 537 -4.27 -3.62 -14.13
CA GLU A 537 -4.01 -2.44 -14.99
C GLU A 537 -2.88 -2.69 -15.99
N MET A 538 -1.98 -3.65 -15.72
CA MET A 538 -1.01 -4.17 -16.69
C MET A 538 -1.63 -5.07 -17.74
N VAL A 539 -2.91 -5.39 -17.59
CA VAL A 539 -3.73 -5.84 -18.70
C VAL A 539 -3.79 -4.69 -19.73
N HIS A 540 -2.77 -4.58 -20.58
CA HIS A 540 -3.10 -4.55 -22.00
C HIS A 540 -4.07 -5.70 -22.23
N PRO A 541 -5.26 -5.48 -22.84
CA PRO A 541 -6.29 -6.51 -22.99
C PRO A 541 -5.58 -7.83 -23.27
N THR A 542 -5.62 -8.70 -22.28
CA THR A 542 -4.94 -9.99 -22.31
C THR A 542 -5.28 -10.59 -23.65
N GLN A 543 -4.28 -10.98 -24.44
CA GLN A 543 -4.50 -11.96 -25.49
C GLN A 543 -5.27 -13.11 -24.81
N GLY A 544 -6.57 -13.19 -25.08
CA GLY A 544 -7.53 -13.98 -24.30
C GLY A 544 -8.98 -13.53 -24.46
N ALA A 545 -9.24 -12.22 -24.64
CA ALA A 545 -10.50 -11.71 -25.19
C ALA A 545 -10.21 -10.37 -25.87
N ARG A 546 -10.17 -10.37 -27.20
CA ARG A 546 -10.00 -9.14 -27.99
C ARG A 546 -11.24 -8.26 -27.77
N PRO A 547 -11.12 -6.92 -27.81
CA PRO A 547 -12.30 -6.06 -27.85
C PRO A 547 -13.27 -6.52 -28.94
N ASP A 548 -14.57 -6.49 -28.65
CA ASP A 548 -15.62 -6.94 -29.57
C ASP A 548 -15.57 -6.21 -30.93
N ASP A 549 -14.99 -5.02 -31.00
CA ASP A 549 -14.83 -4.18 -32.19
C ASP A 549 -13.45 -4.31 -32.86
N CYS A 550 -12.64 -5.30 -32.49
CA CYS A 550 -11.33 -5.52 -33.10
C CYS A 550 -11.47 -6.12 -34.50
N ILE A 551 -10.71 -5.58 -35.46
CA ILE A 551 -10.69 -6.03 -36.86
C ILE A 551 -9.60 -7.08 -37.04
N GLN A 552 -9.88 -8.17 -37.76
CA GLN A 552 -8.89 -9.17 -38.18
C GLN A 552 -8.97 -9.39 -39.70
N ILE A 553 -7.82 -9.51 -40.36
CA ILE A 553 -7.74 -9.68 -41.82
C ILE A 553 -7.02 -10.99 -42.11
N TYR A 554 -7.58 -11.78 -43.02
CA TYR A 554 -6.99 -13.02 -43.51
C TYR A 554 -6.73 -12.92 -45.01
N LEU A 555 -5.59 -13.43 -45.44
CA LEU A 555 -5.19 -13.50 -46.85
C LEU A 555 -5.17 -14.97 -47.26
N ASP A 556 -5.82 -15.31 -48.38
CA ASP A 556 -5.80 -16.67 -48.94
C ASP A 556 -5.14 -16.67 -50.32
N GLU A 557 -4.01 -17.37 -50.45
CA GLU A 557 -3.31 -17.62 -51.72
C GLU A 557 -3.79 -18.91 -52.44
N GLY A 558 -4.72 -19.66 -51.83
CA GLY A 558 -5.31 -20.89 -52.35
C GLY A 558 -5.17 -22.12 -51.44
N GLU A 559 -4.67 -21.96 -50.22
CA GLU A 559 -4.51 -23.03 -49.22
C GLU A 559 -5.47 -22.86 -48.02
N GLY A 560 -6.32 -21.83 -48.03
CA GLY A 560 -7.28 -21.50 -46.98
C GLY A 560 -6.78 -20.45 -45.99
N TYR A 561 -7.60 -20.15 -44.98
CA TYR A 561 -7.27 -19.17 -43.93
C TYR A 561 -6.46 -19.80 -42.79
N SER A 562 -5.48 -19.07 -42.29
CA SER A 562 -4.64 -19.42 -41.14
C SER A 562 -4.73 -18.34 -40.07
N GLU A 563 -4.99 -18.73 -38.82
CA GLU A 563 -4.98 -17.81 -37.67
C GLU A 563 -3.59 -17.25 -37.42
N ASP A 564 -2.55 -18.08 -37.56
CA ASP A 564 -1.16 -17.70 -37.33
C ASP A 564 -0.66 -16.67 -38.36
N ASP A 565 -1.26 -16.64 -39.55
CA ASP A 565 -0.91 -15.74 -40.66
C ASP A 565 -1.90 -14.57 -40.83
N SER A 566 -2.85 -14.43 -39.91
CA SER A 566 -3.81 -13.32 -39.90
C SER A 566 -3.18 -12.00 -39.44
N ILE A 567 -3.78 -10.88 -39.85
CA ILE A 567 -3.28 -9.54 -39.62
C ILE A 567 -4.29 -8.75 -38.79
N PHE A 568 -3.81 -8.12 -37.71
CA PHE A 568 -4.55 -7.08 -36.99
C PHE A 568 -4.07 -5.72 -37.50
N PRO A 569 -4.88 -4.96 -38.23
CA PRO A 569 -4.50 -3.63 -38.69
C PRO A 569 -4.25 -2.69 -37.50
N GLU A 570 -3.34 -1.72 -37.66
CA GLU A 570 -3.14 -0.67 -36.66
C GLU A 570 -4.32 0.31 -36.63
N GLU A 571 -5.06 0.40 -37.74
CA GLU A 571 -6.24 1.24 -37.88
C GLU A 571 -7.39 0.74 -37.01
N GLN A 572 -7.89 1.64 -36.14
CA GLN A 572 -9.05 1.41 -35.29
C GLN A 572 -10.24 2.23 -35.78
N TYR A 573 -11.44 1.86 -35.33
CA TYR A 573 -12.64 2.66 -35.55
C TYR A 573 -12.51 4.04 -34.88
N ASP A 574 -12.87 5.10 -35.59
CA ASP A 574 -12.91 6.47 -35.06
C ASP A 574 -14.15 6.72 -34.17
N GLU A 575 -14.28 7.94 -33.62
CA GLU A 575 -15.43 8.34 -32.78
C GLU A 575 -16.80 8.23 -33.48
N LYS A 576 -16.82 8.05 -34.82
CA LYS A 576 -18.03 7.84 -35.63
C LYS A 576 -18.16 6.37 -36.06
N ASN A 577 -17.46 5.47 -35.39
CA ASN A 577 -17.32 4.06 -35.69
C ASN A 577 -16.89 3.77 -37.14
N THR A 578 -16.09 4.66 -37.73
CA THR A 578 -15.61 4.53 -39.12
C THR A 578 -14.14 4.12 -39.13
N VAL A 579 -13.78 3.18 -40.01
CA VAL A 579 -12.38 2.78 -40.26
C VAL A 579 -12.06 2.83 -41.75
N SER A 580 -10.81 3.13 -42.10
CA SER A 580 -10.28 3.04 -43.46
C SER A 580 -9.06 2.11 -43.45
N LEU A 581 -9.16 0.97 -44.11
CA LEU A 581 -8.11 -0.05 -44.21
C LEU A 581 -7.42 0.06 -45.56
N ASP A 582 -6.09 -0.03 -45.60
CA ASP A 582 -5.27 -0.20 -46.82
C ASP A 582 -4.53 -1.54 -46.77
N ILE A 583 -5.14 -2.56 -47.37
CA ILE A 583 -4.67 -3.94 -47.29
C ILE A 583 -3.75 -4.22 -48.48
N ARG A 584 -2.48 -4.48 -48.18
CA ARG A 584 -1.45 -4.77 -49.19
C ARG A 584 -1.35 -6.25 -49.44
N VAL A 585 -1.52 -6.66 -50.69
CA VAL A 585 -1.44 -8.07 -51.10
C VAL A 585 -0.60 -8.24 -52.34
N ASP A 586 0.07 -9.39 -52.45
CA ASP A 586 0.84 -9.72 -53.65
C ASP A 586 -0.08 -10.26 -54.77
N SER A 587 0.51 -10.69 -55.89
CA SER A 587 -0.25 -11.22 -57.03
C SER A 587 -0.80 -12.64 -56.85
N LYS A 588 -0.45 -13.34 -55.76
CA LYS A 588 -0.89 -14.71 -55.49
C LYS A 588 -2.15 -14.75 -54.63
N CYS A 589 -2.42 -13.70 -53.87
CA CYS A 589 -3.62 -13.58 -53.04
C CYS A 589 -4.90 -13.65 -53.89
N LYS A 590 -5.73 -14.65 -53.63
CA LYS A 590 -7.00 -14.92 -54.31
C LYS A 590 -8.19 -14.34 -53.58
N THR A 591 -8.16 -14.29 -52.25
CA THR A 591 -9.28 -13.79 -51.44
C THR A 591 -8.76 -13.10 -50.19
N ILE A 592 -9.38 -11.97 -49.85
CA ILE A 592 -9.14 -11.26 -48.59
C ILE A 592 -10.39 -11.40 -47.74
N ARG A 593 -10.27 -11.92 -46.53
CA ARG A 593 -11.36 -11.96 -45.56
C ARG A 593 -11.12 -10.87 -44.52
N ILE A 594 -12.14 -10.06 -44.26
CA ILE A 594 -12.14 -9.04 -43.21
C ILE A 594 -13.19 -9.44 -42.18
N ASP A 595 -12.74 -9.66 -40.96
CA ASP A 595 -13.58 -9.83 -39.80
C ASP A 595 -13.66 -8.46 -39.10
N PRO A 596 -14.80 -7.75 -39.17
CA PRO A 596 -14.92 -6.39 -38.67
C PRO A 596 -15.06 -6.30 -37.14
N ALA A 597 -15.33 -7.42 -36.47
CA ALA A 597 -15.62 -7.50 -35.04
C ALA A 597 -15.49 -8.96 -34.55
N PHE A 598 -15.51 -9.15 -33.23
CA PHE A 598 -15.63 -10.45 -32.53
C PHE A 598 -17.00 -10.60 -31.84
N ALA A 599 -18.02 -9.92 -32.36
CA ALA A 599 -19.38 -9.90 -31.82
C ALA A 599 -20.40 -9.56 -32.92
N PRO A 600 -21.71 -9.81 -32.67
CA PRO A 600 -22.77 -9.42 -33.61
C PRO A 600 -22.70 -7.94 -33.94
N CYS A 601 -22.71 -7.60 -35.23
CA CYS A 601 -22.52 -6.23 -35.68
C CYS A 601 -23.28 -5.94 -36.98
N MET A 602 -23.46 -4.66 -37.27
CA MET A 602 -23.86 -4.16 -38.57
C MET A 602 -22.70 -3.40 -39.20
N VAL A 603 -22.41 -3.68 -40.47
CA VAL A 603 -21.35 -3.02 -41.24
C VAL A 603 -21.95 -2.33 -42.45
N THR A 604 -21.58 -1.06 -42.67
CA THR A 604 -21.91 -0.31 -43.88
C THR A 604 -20.61 0.03 -44.63
N LEU A 605 -20.46 -0.47 -45.86
CA LEU A 605 -19.33 -0.16 -46.72
C LEU A 605 -19.52 1.23 -47.36
N LEU A 606 -18.70 2.20 -46.94
CA LEU A 606 -18.73 3.56 -47.48
C LEU A 606 -18.02 3.67 -48.84
N SER A 607 -16.90 2.97 -49.00
CA SER A 607 -16.17 2.88 -50.25
C SER A 607 -15.22 1.69 -50.24
N ALA A 608 -15.01 1.06 -51.39
CA ALA A 608 -13.93 0.10 -51.59
C ALA A 608 -13.28 0.30 -52.95
N THR A 609 -11.96 0.18 -53.01
CA THR A 609 -11.15 0.39 -54.21
C THR A 609 -10.07 -0.66 -54.32
N TRP A 610 -9.76 -1.10 -55.53
CA TRP A 610 -8.61 -1.94 -55.83
C TRP A 610 -7.60 -1.15 -56.68
N ASN A 611 -6.36 -1.03 -56.19
CA ASN A 611 -5.31 -0.25 -56.85
C ASN A 611 -5.73 1.19 -57.21
N GLY A 612 -6.55 1.81 -56.36
CA GLY A 612 -7.11 3.15 -56.56
C GLY A 612 -8.34 3.22 -57.48
N GLU A 613 -8.73 2.12 -58.12
CA GLU A 613 -9.96 2.04 -58.91
C GLU A 613 -11.14 1.66 -58.01
N ALA A 614 -12.13 2.55 -57.91
CA ALA A 614 -13.35 2.28 -57.17
C ALA A 614 -14.10 1.10 -57.76
N PHE A 615 -14.75 0.33 -56.87
CA PHE A 615 -15.72 -0.69 -57.27
C PHE A 615 -16.94 0.01 -57.88
N SER A 616 -16.82 0.34 -59.16
CA SER A 616 -17.85 0.95 -59.98
C SER A 616 -18.22 -0.01 -61.10
N ASP A 617 -19.50 0.00 -61.49
CA ASP A 617 -20.11 -0.93 -62.43
C ASP A 617 -19.21 -1.24 -63.65
N ASN A 618 -18.54 -2.41 -63.59
CA ASN A 618 -17.84 -3.12 -64.67
C ASN A 618 -16.34 -2.85 -64.92
N VAL A 619 -15.53 -2.38 -63.96
CA VAL A 619 -14.06 -2.29 -64.17
C VAL A 619 -13.25 -3.12 -63.16
N SER A 620 -13.66 -3.19 -61.89
CA SER A 620 -13.02 -4.03 -60.86
C SER A 620 -13.99 -5.11 -60.41
N ASP A 621 -13.79 -6.30 -60.95
CA ASP A 621 -14.69 -7.46 -60.81
C ASP A 621 -14.36 -8.22 -59.50
N VAL A 622 -14.31 -7.47 -58.39
CA VAL A 622 -14.10 -7.97 -57.02
C VAL A 622 -15.45 -8.35 -56.44
N SER A 623 -15.61 -9.61 -56.04
CA SER A 623 -16.83 -10.07 -55.37
C SER A 623 -16.77 -9.76 -53.88
N ILE A 624 -17.87 -9.28 -53.29
CA ILE A 624 -17.98 -9.03 -51.84
C ILE A 624 -19.05 -9.97 -51.29
N HIS A 625 -18.68 -10.81 -50.34
CA HIS A 625 -19.57 -11.83 -49.79
C HIS A 625 -19.56 -11.80 -48.25
N PRO A 626 -20.66 -11.44 -47.58
CA PRO A 626 -20.81 -11.68 -46.15
C PRO A 626 -21.01 -13.19 -45.96
N VAL A 627 -20.03 -13.89 -45.39
CA VAL A 627 -19.99 -15.36 -45.36
C VAL A 627 -21.02 -15.93 -44.39
N ASN A 628 -21.10 -15.34 -43.20
CA ASN A 628 -22.04 -15.66 -42.12
C ASN A 628 -22.95 -14.47 -41.78
N GLY A 629 -23.09 -13.53 -42.71
CA GLY A 629 -23.95 -12.35 -42.57
C GLY A 629 -25.01 -12.29 -43.66
N ASN A 630 -25.91 -11.32 -43.51
CA ASN A 630 -26.98 -11.06 -44.48
C ASN A 630 -26.89 -9.62 -44.98
N TRP A 631 -27.08 -9.42 -46.28
CA TRP A 631 -27.28 -8.09 -46.82
C TRP A 631 -28.63 -7.54 -46.37
N ILE A 632 -28.62 -6.33 -45.79
CA ILE A 632 -29.83 -5.59 -45.40
C ILE A 632 -30.12 -4.43 -46.36
N SER A 633 -29.10 -3.97 -47.09
CA SER A 633 -29.20 -3.01 -48.18
C SER A 633 -28.12 -3.30 -49.22
N ASP A 634 -27.99 -2.44 -50.24
CA ASP A 634 -26.93 -2.56 -51.25
C ASP A 634 -25.52 -2.32 -50.66
N ASP A 635 -25.41 -1.62 -49.53
CA ASP A 635 -24.15 -1.19 -48.92
C ASP A 635 -23.97 -1.63 -47.46
N SER A 636 -24.99 -2.25 -46.87
CA SER A 636 -24.99 -2.60 -45.46
C SER A 636 -25.34 -4.07 -45.25
N MET A 637 -24.65 -4.68 -44.30
CA MET A 637 -24.72 -6.08 -43.95
C MET A 637 -24.83 -6.22 -42.43
N ILE A 638 -25.55 -7.25 -41.99
CA ILE A 638 -25.74 -7.56 -40.57
C ILE A 638 -25.24 -8.97 -40.27
N PHE A 639 -24.61 -9.12 -39.10
CA PHE A 639 -24.07 -10.36 -38.58
C PHE A 639 -24.66 -10.62 -37.20
N ASN A 640 -25.26 -11.79 -37.00
CA ASN A 640 -25.80 -12.24 -35.72
C ASN A 640 -24.90 -13.29 -35.02
N THR A 641 -23.65 -13.43 -35.47
CA THR A 641 -22.64 -14.36 -34.94
C THR A 641 -21.52 -13.61 -34.22
N ASP A 642 -20.70 -14.32 -33.43
CA ASP A 642 -19.53 -13.72 -32.75
C ASP A 642 -18.28 -13.65 -33.66
N ASP A 643 -18.39 -14.07 -34.91
CA ASP A 643 -17.29 -14.22 -35.85
C ASP A 643 -17.60 -13.62 -37.24
N PRO A 644 -18.13 -12.38 -37.32
CA PRO A 644 -18.56 -11.79 -38.60
C PRO A 644 -17.43 -11.84 -39.64
N ASN A 645 -17.75 -12.25 -40.87
CA ASN A 645 -16.76 -12.45 -41.94
C ASN A 645 -17.25 -11.86 -43.27
N ILE A 646 -16.43 -10.99 -43.86
CA ILE A 646 -16.61 -10.39 -45.18
C ILE A 646 -15.47 -10.83 -46.13
N GLU A 647 -15.79 -11.58 -47.17
CA GLU A 647 -14.83 -11.98 -48.19
C GLU A 647 -14.82 -11.05 -49.40
N PHE A 648 -13.64 -10.67 -49.84
CA PHE A 648 -13.34 -9.94 -51.06
C PHE A 648 -12.60 -10.87 -52.02
N GLY A 649 -13.31 -11.40 -53.02
CA GLY A 649 -12.74 -12.32 -54.01
C GLY A 649 -11.99 -11.57 -55.12
N LEU A 650 -10.72 -11.91 -55.33
CA LEU A 650 -9.77 -11.23 -56.23
C LEU A 650 -9.45 -12.04 -57.50
N THR A 651 -10.19 -13.09 -57.79
CA THR A 651 -9.87 -14.08 -58.84
C THR A 651 -10.45 -13.77 -60.22
N SER A 652 -10.98 -12.57 -60.47
CA SER A 652 -11.55 -12.26 -61.78
C SER A 652 -10.46 -11.97 -62.82
N ASP A 653 -10.60 -12.54 -64.02
CA ASP A 653 -9.75 -12.30 -65.19
C ASP A 653 -9.74 -10.83 -65.67
N LYS A 654 -10.66 -10.00 -65.15
CA LYS A 654 -10.76 -8.57 -65.47
C LYS A 654 -10.05 -7.66 -64.46
N LEU A 655 -9.56 -8.22 -63.35
CA LEU A 655 -8.92 -7.45 -62.31
C LEU A 655 -7.49 -7.06 -62.71
N SER A 656 -7.13 -5.79 -62.59
CA SER A 656 -5.76 -5.32 -62.82
C SER A 656 -4.87 -5.73 -61.64
N VAL A 657 -4.16 -6.84 -61.78
CA VAL A 657 -3.24 -7.38 -60.76
C VAL A 657 -1.80 -6.99 -61.08
N GLN A 658 -1.15 -6.32 -60.13
CA GLN A 658 0.24 -5.89 -60.15
C GLN A 658 1.09 -6.77 -59.21
N GLU A 659 2.41 -6.58 -59.19
CA GLU A 659 3.30 -7.29 -58.23
C GLU A 659 3.00 -6.90 -56.77
N ARG A 660 2.49 -5.68 -56.54
CA ARG A 660 1.98 -5.20 -55.25
C ARG A 660 0.63 -4.54 -55.47
N ASN A 661 -0.40 -5.04 -54.79
CA ASN A 661 -1.76 -4.55 -54.91
C ASN A 661 -2.26 -3.97 -53.59
N HIS A 662 -3.24 -3.08 -53.69
CA HIS A 662 -3.87 -2.40 -52.56
C HIS A 662 -5.39 -2.55 -52.63
N LEU A 663 -5.98 -3.21 -51.64
CA LEU A 663 -7.42 -3.16 -51.37
C LEU A 663 -7.65 -2.10 -50.28
N CYS A 664 -8.20 -0.94 -50.67
CA CYS A 664 -8.62 0.05 -49.69
C CYS A 664 -10.11 -0.09 -49.40
N VAL A 665 -10.49 -0.29 -48.12
CA VAL A 665 -11.89 -0.42 -47.68
C VAL A 665 -12.18 0.62 -46.61
N LYS A 666 -13.24 1.40 -46.79
CA LYS A 666 -13.78 2.30 -45.77
C LYS A 666 -15.15 1.82 -45.34
N MET A 667 -15.34 1.60 -44.05
CA MET A 667 -16.58 1.06 -43.50
C MET A 667 -16.95 1.70 -42.17
N ILE A 668 -18.26 1.71 -41.88
CA ILE A 668 -18.82 2.01 -40.56
C ILE A 668 -19.22 0.68 -39.94
N MET A 669 -18.92 0.47 -38.67
CA MET A 669 -19.35 -0.71 -37.92
C MET A 669 -20.17 -0.27 -36.70
N THR A 670 -21.16 -1.06 -36.30
CA THR A 670 -21.87 -0.85 -35.03
C THR A 670 -22.13 -2.20 -34.38
N LEU A 671 -21.66 -2.38 -33.15
CA LEU A 671 -21.94 -3.57 -32.35
C LEU A 671 -23.42 -3.61 -31.97
N LEU A 672 -24.00 -4.80 -32.02
CA LEU A 672 -25.41 -5.05 -31.74
C LEU A 672 -25.57 -6.08 -30.62
N PRO A 673 -26.53 -5.90 -29.70
CA PRO A 673 -26.97 -6.98 -28.86
C PRO A 673 -27.46 -8.16 -29.71
N ARG A 674 -27.03 -9.39 -29.38
CA ARG A 674 -27.34 -10.61 -30.16
C ARG A 674 -28.83 -10.77 -30.49
N ASN A 675 -29.70 -10.57 -29.51
CA ASN A 675 -31.15 -10.68 -29.69
C ASN A 675 -31.71 -9.64 -30.70
N ALA A 676 -31.12 -8.45 -30.78
CA ALA A 676 -31.49 -7.45 -31.77
C ALA A 676 -31.02 -7.84 -33.17
N ALA A 677 -29.79 -8.36 -33.29
CA ALA A 677 -29.27 -8.85 -34.57
C ALA A 677 -30.08 -10.05 -35.10
N GLU A 678 -30.41 -11.02 -34.24
CA GLU A 678 -31.28 -12.16 -34.56
C GLU A 678 -32.66 -11.71 -35.02
N ALA A 679 -33.31 -10.78 -34.32
CA ALA A 679 -34.62 -10.27 -34.71
C ALA A 679 -34.62 -9.59 -36.09
N VAL A 680 -33.55 -8.86 -36.43
CA VAL A 680 -33.40 -8.25 -37.76
C VAL A 680 -33.18 -9.33 -38.82
N VAL A 681 -32.30 -10.30 -38.58
CA VAL A 681 -32.06 -11.41 -39.53
C VAL A 681 -33.34 -12.22 -39.77
N ASP A 682 -34.10 -12.53 -38.72
CA ASP A 682 -35.38 -13.25 -38.83
C ASP A 682 -36.39 -12.46 -39.67
N SER A 683 -36.42 -11.13 -39.55
CA SER A 683 -37.32 -10.28 -40.34
C SER A 683 -37.01 -10.29 -41.85
N LEU A 684 -35.75 -10.47 -42.25
CA LEU A 684 -35.34 -10.60 -43.65
C LEU A 684 -35.86 -11.90 -44.29
N ASN A 685 -35.99 -12.96 -43.49
CA ASN A 685 -36.47 -14.27 -43.94
C ASN A 685 -38.00 -14.32 -44.14
N VAL A 686 -38.75 -13.34 -43.61
CA VAL A 686 -40.22 -13.28 -43.72
C VAL A 686 -40.67 -12.63 -45.05
N GLU A 687 -39.81 -11.89 -45.75
CA GLU A 687 -40.14 -11.19 -47.02
C GLU A 687 -39.78 -11.95 -48.31
N ALA A 688 -39.25 -13.18 -48.23
CA ALA A 688 -38.66 -13.90 -49.38
C ALA A 688 -39.65 -14.59 -50.36
N ASP A 689 -40.97 -14.35 -50.26
CA ASP A 689 -41.99 -15.11 -51.01
C ASP A 689 -42.68 -14.34 -52.17
N ILE A 690 -42.00 -13.36 -52.78
CA ILE A 690 -42.46 -12.71 -54.02
C ILE A 690 -41.33 -12.68 -55.07
N PRO A 691 -41.43 -13.40 -56.20
CA PRO A 691 -40.39 -13.41 -57.21
C PRO A 691 -40.43 -12.12 -58.05
N GLN A 692 -39.48 -11.22 -57.82
CA GLN A 692 -39.14 -10.14 -58.75
C GLN A 692 -37.86 -10.48 -59.54
N PRO A 693 -37.75 -10.05 -60.82
CA PRO A 693 -36.64 -10.43 -61.68
C PRO A 693 -35.29 -9.95 -61.13
N LYS A 694 -34.33 -10.87 -61.01
CA LYS A 694 -32.95 -10.62 -60.56
C LYS A 694 -32.26 -9.61 -61.49
N VAL A 695 -32.20 -8.35 -61.05
CA VAL A 695 -31.27 -7.35 -61.56
C VAL A 695 -30.06 -7.37 -60.63
N SER A 696 -28.85 -7.50 -61.20
CA SER A 696 -27.57 -7.58 -60.46
C SER A 696 -27.48 -6.51 -59.36
N ILE A 697 -27.23 -6.96 -58.12
CA ILE A 697 -27.10 -6.15 -56.90
C ILE A 697 -25.96 -5.12 -57.04
N ILE A 698 -24.93 -5.45 -57.81
CA ILE A 698 -23.78 -4.58 -58.11
C ILE A 698 -24.22 -3.30 -58.86
N LYS A 699 -25.22 -3.40 -59.75
CA LYS A 699 -25.74 -2.27 -60.55
C LYS A 699 -26.46 -1.17 -59.76
N LYS A 700 -26.82 -1.42 -58.50
CA LYS A 700 -27.52 -0.42 -57.66
C LYS A 700 -26.56 0.38 -56.78
N ILE A 701 -25.48 -0.25 -56.33
CA ILE A 701 -24.40 0.38 -55.54
C ILE A 701 -23.74 1.51 -56.33
N GLY A 702 -23.38 1.25 -57.60
CA GLY A 702 -22.75 2.25 -58.47
C GLY A 702 -23.61 3.51 -58.71
N LYS A 703 -24.93 3.34 -58.82
CA LYS A 703 -25.86 4.46 -59.09
C LYS A 703 -26.04 5.41 -57.89
N LYS A 704 -26.11 4.89 -56.67
CA LYS A 704 -26.29 5.71 -55.45
C LYS A 704 -25.02 6.47 -55.04
N ILE A 705 -23.84 5.90 -55.30
CA ILE A 705 -22.54 6.54 -55.02
C ILE A 705 -22.27 7.69 -56.01
N ALA A 706 -22.69 7.55 -57.28
CA ALA A 706 -22.63 8.65 -58.25
C ALA A 706 -23.58 9.82 -57.88
N GLN A 707 -24.81 9.53 -57.44
CA GLN A 707 -25.77 10.55 -56.99
C GLN A 707 -25.27 11.34 -55.77
N LYS A 708 -24.66 10.68 -54.77
CA LYS A 708 -24.08 11.37 -53.61
C LYS A 708 -22.83 12.21 -53.95
N ARG A 709 -22.13 11.93 -55.05
CA ARG A 709 -21.03 12.76 -55.57
C ARG A 709 -21.55 14.02 -56.28
N GLU A 710 -22.63 13.91 -57.05
CA GLU A 710 -23.30 15.08 -57.66
C GLU A 710 -23.95 16.00 -56.61
N GLU A 711 -24.59 15.45 -55.57
CA GLU A 711 -25.16 16.24 -54.47
C GLU A 711 -24.11 16.99 -53.62
N ARG A 712 -22.84 16.52 -53.63
CA ARG A 712 -21.72 17.22 -52.99
C ARG A 712 -21.14 18.34 -53.85
N TYR A 713 -21.16 18.19 -55.18
CA TYR A 713 -20.66 19.18 -56.13
C TYR A 713 -21.58 20.42 -56.27
N TYR A 714 -22.87 20.28 -55.91
CA TYR A 714 -23.85 21.37 -55.91
C TYR A 714 -24.08 22.03 -54.54
N ARG A 715 -23.32 21.65 -53.51
CA ARG A 715 -23.42 22.23 -52.16
C ARG A 715 -22.27 23.18 -51.79
N ASP A 716 -21.20 23.20 -52.59
CA ASP A 716 -20.05 24.10 -52.41
C ASP A 716 -20.21 25.46 -53.15
N GLU A 717 -21.41 25.81 -53.63
CA GLU A 717 -21.76 27.15 -54.15
C GLU A 717 -22.83 27.90 -53.32
N GLU A 718 -23.29 27.35 -52.19
CA GLU A 718 -24.06 28.09 -51.17
C GLU A 718 -23.64 27.67 -49.76
N GLU A 719 -22.45 28.08 -49.33
CA GLU A 719 -22.11 28.56 -47.97
C GLU A 719 -20.73 29.24 -47.93
#